data_AF-A0A3M2EKZ2-F1
#
_entry.id   AF-A0A3M2EKZ2-F1
#
_cell.length_a   1.000
_cell.length_b   1.000
_cell.length_c   1.000
_cell.angle_alpha   90.00
_cell.angle_beta   90.00
_cell.angle_gamma   90.00
#
_symmetry.space_group_name_H-M   'P 1'
#
loop_
_entity.id
_entity.type
_entity.pdbx_description
1 polymer ?
#
loop_
_entity_poly.entity_id
_entity_poly.type
_entity_poly.pdbx_seq_one_letter_code
_entity_poly.pdbx_strand_id
1 'polypeptide(L)'
;MYAGGAGLCPGAAVRASPVKTCGEMAGMILHTVREGLLPCRPVRSLWIGLPIFRLCPMAFRSSHCLTARSRRAALGWLLCAVLIGPAAAQQRVAGYVFDAETGAPLAGANVFLAQTLKGAATDTSGYFAIDGVWLGSYELVVSFLGYERAVHPLRLDGPPPPLLTLRLSPRVVEGAGVEVVADAAPAWAEHLATFRTLFLGTSPDADRCVLRNPEVLHFEVEGDRFEARATEPLLIDNHALGYRLEVHLDAFQARTQGRNRTIRYRGRVGFTEMPPESRRQARRWAARRERAYNGSLRHFLTALAADRLYQEGFFLLREGADYTASYQGVPGSRATPRVSAVDPAEIVGPGALPFERTLAFQGDLKVIYGKEPPDDAYVAFREYAGWKIRTDEDQQVSWIALNQPTVTFTVDGHVEDAYALTKIGYWYVERVAEMLPREYEPPRRLMPAPSLLADDRPAARPSPAVPPRDLPAEAGRGLAAFQAAEYAQAVRALAAVVEVEPAFWIEGHGPAAYWLGRAYAAQELTPQAHRAWQHGLAALRRTGRFHPPMADALVRSVFAARDGEAYEAAVDAYLALLESLDAAGDEAAGDPAAAPAFVHLLQMEPLLTPAERARVFADRRRGTLHPGAGAWLARWWRAQDPLPGTPLNERVAEHLHRVDYARTHYRYDRAPDGFDDRGRIFVRFGAPRNKTIIRPDLNPTMAVFRENAMPLPGPLLVPPNEFWSYRHVDEAAQYLFVLKEGRYRLGTPEDLVPTELRAAPGRFGRMPRSGNTAALRQDGAHALALYEAWRSVYTYLATAHPAFEEHLTELDLLASDARAVSHGRADPGDDGLAASVAAVQIDALSTRLDQMDRAAAKRRDEQVPAQYSRLLEGVEPLPVAMRLARFLDEDGTTRTEIVWSHLPGTLHPTRRQRRAILDEREALPDRYLVRLAVGRHTADYRAVQPVQRHYLARDLPVGAPVPIQTLTLPPAEGPYHVTVQWDQYLAEVDTLTGTTATGLHLRTGVQRVEGLTPLVADPGLLEMSDLKPVYLNPDAGWPATDEAFDGLTAYPFLTITPETAVGLYFEVYHLARGADGAVRYTVEYEITRNRGERDEERISASTEYSGAGPGAREFIALDLSTFGDAGRLDVVVRVTDRVTGQRVERTLPFTLVR
;
A
#
# COMPACT_ATOMS: atom_id res chain seq x y z
N MET A 1 26.04 -41.27 6.26
CA MET A 1 25.77 -42.43 7.12
C MET A 1 25.12 -43.53 6.29
N TYR A 2 25.11 -44.77 6.79
CA TYR A 2 24.80 -46.01 6.07
C TYR A 2 23.30 -46.28 5.86
N ALA A 3 23.00 -47.05 4.79
CA ALA A 3 21.88 -47.99 4.59
C ALA A 3 20.43 -47.44 4.71
N GLY A 4 19.40 -48.00 4.05
CA GLY A 4 19.22 -49.11 3.09
C GLY A 4 17.73 -49.11 2.70
N GLY A 5 17.16 -49.94 1.81
CA GLY A 5 17.62 -51.08 1.03
C GLY A 5 16.38 -51.91 0.57
N ALA A 6 16.54 -52.76 -0.45
CA ALA A 6 15.50 -53.60 -1.09
C ALA A 6 14.37 -52.87 -1.88
N GLY A 7 13.94 -53.30 -3.08
CA GLY A 7 14.40 -54.39 -3.96
C GLY A 7 13.37 -55.53 -4.16
N LEU A 8 13.37 -56.13 -5.37
CA LEU A 8 12.56 -57.27 -5.87
C LEU A 8 11.14 -56.92 -6.39
N CYS A 9 10.54 -57.58 -7.40
CA CYS A 9 11.01 -58.32 -8.61
C CYS A 9 9.76 -58.71 -9.49
N PRO A 10 9.86 -59.39 -10.67
CA PRO A 10 8.96 -59.12 -11.82
C PRO A 10 8.17 -60.32 -12.40
N GLY A 11 7.44 -60.09 -13.50
CA GLY A 11 6.88 -61.09 -14.43
C GLY A 11 5.74 -60.48 -15.28
N ALA A 12 5.85 -60.28 -16.61
CA ALA A 12 5.77 -61.26 -17.72
C ALA A 12 4.32 -61.77 -17.98
N ALA A 13 3.77 -61.89 -19.21
CA ALA A 13 4.38 -61.91 -20.54
C ALA A 13 3.38 -61.68 -21.73
N VAL A 14 3.89 -61.18 -22.87
CA VAL A 14 3.67 -61.67 -24.27
C VAL A 14 2.28 -61.56 -24.95
N ARG A 15 2.20 -60.78 -26.06
CA ARG A 15 2.11 -61.30 -27.45
C ARG A 15 2.42 -60.25 -28.54
N ALA A 16 2.66 -60.73 -29.77
CA ALA A 16 3.36 -60.01 -30.84
C ALA A 16 2.47 -59.44 -31.97
N SER A 17 3.05 -58.51 -32.73
CA SER A 17 2.59 -57.89 -33.99
C SER A 17 2.71 -58.86 -35.21
N PRO A 18 2.67 -58.45 -36.51
CA PRO A 18 2.31 -57.16 -37.16
C PRO A 18 1.48 -57.28 -38.49
N VAL A 19 1.37 -56.17 -39.26
CA VAL A 19 1.43 -56.06 -40.76
C VAL A 19 0.16 -55.72 -41.61
N LYS A 20 0.31 -54.65 -42.43
CA LYS A 20 -0.26 -54.31 -43.77
C LYS A 20 -1.58 -53.52 -43.97
N THR A 21 -1.65 -53.00 -45.20
CA THR A 21 -2.35 -51.81 -45.71
C THR A 21 -3.21 -52.09 -46.95
N CYS A 22 -4.22 -51.22 -47.18
CA CYS A 22 -4.82 -50.78 -48.46
C CYS A 22 -5.45 -51.79 -49.46
N GLY A 23 -6.62 -51.42 -50.01
CA GLY A 23 -7.19 -51.96 -51.26
C GLY A 23 -8.71 -51.77 -51.40
N GLU A 24 -9.15 -50.83 -52.25
CA GLU A 24 -10.57 -50.57 -52.57
C GLU A 24 -11.06 -51.31 -53.84
N MET A 25 -12.37 -51.64 -53.89
CA MET A 25 -13.27 -51.80 -55.06
C MET A 25 -14.55 -52.54 -54.59
N ALA A 26 -15.77 -52.42 -55.14
CA ALA A 26 -16.46 -51.39 -55.94
C ALA A 26 -17.97 -51.80 -56.09
N GLY A 27 -18.88 -50.86 -56.38
CA GLY A 27 -20.30 -51.13 -56.74
C GLY A 27 -21.28 -50.03 -56.26
N MET A 28 -21.78 -49.13 -57.10
CA MET A 28 -22.98 -49.24 -58.00
C MET A 28 -24.36 -49.22 -57.28
N ILE A 29 -25.44 -48.58 -57.75
CA ILE A 29 -25.71 -47.46 -58.69
C ILE A 29 -27.26 -47.13 -58.69
N LEU A 30 -27.70 -45.89 -59.05
CA LEU A 30 -29.09 -45.46 -59.38
C LEU A 30 -30.19 -45.56 -58.27
N HIS A 31 -31.39 -44.90 -58.30
CA HIS A 31 -32.19 -44.12 -59.29
C HIS A 31 -33.01 -43.00 -58.52
N THR A 32 -32.93 -41.68 -58.80
CA THR A 32 -33.75 -40.80 -59.69
C THR A 32 -35.20 -40.38 -59.31
N VAL A 33 -35.54 -39.08 -59.58
CA VAL A 33 -36.78 -38.56 -60.26
C VAL A 33 -38.11 -38.48 -59.44
N ARG A 34 -39.06 -37.52 -59.61
CA ARG A 34 -39.18 -36.19 -60.31
C ARG A 34 -40.64 -35.65 -60.22
N GLU A 35 -40.87 -34.33 -60.39
CA GLU A 35 -42.18 -33.65 -60.66
C GLU A 35 -43.32 -33.82 -59.60
N GLY A 36 -44.33 -32.97 -59.41
CA GLY A 36 -44.79 -31.66 -59.96
C GLY A 36 -45.79 -31.03 -58.95
N LEU A 37 -46.59 -29.96 -59.18
CA LEU A 37 -46.79 -29.01 -60.28
C LEU A 37 -47.49 -27.71 -59.74
N LEU A 38 -47.78 -26.73 -60.61
CA LEU A 38 -48.52 -25.46 -60.39
C LEU A 38 -50.08 -25.67 -60.45
N PRO A 39 -51.00 -24.77 -59.97
CA PRO A 39 -51.06 -23.33 -60.36
C PRO A 39 -51.76 -22.25 -59.46
N CYS A 40 -51.54 -20.98 -59.85
CA CYS A 40 -52.42 -19.78 -59.81
C CYS A 40 -53.05 -19.17 -58.51
N ARG A 41 -52.59 -17.92 -58.21
CA ARG A 41 -53.23 -16.66 -57.69
C ARG A 41 -54.77 -16.63 -57.39
N PRO A 42 -55.30 -15.75 -56.48
CA PRO A 42 -54.87 -14.33 -56.28
C PRO A 42 -55.11 -13.63 -54.88
N VAL A 43 -54.71 -12.34 -54.75
CA VAL A 43 -55.24 -11.26 -53.80
C VAL A 43 -54.93 -11.44 -52.28
N ARG A 44 -54.51 -10.47 -51.42
CA ARG A 44 -54.37 -8.97 -51.43
C ARG A 44 -53.34 -8.45 -50.38
N SER A 45 -52.69 -7.30 -50.64
CA SER A 45 -52.28 -6.17 -49.73
C SER A 45 -51.53 -6.41 -48.39
N LEU A 46 -50.57 -5.59 -47.93
CA LEU A 46 -49.90 -4.33 -48.38
C LEU A 46 -48.50 -4.28 -47.66
N TRP A 47 -47.34 -4.05 -48.32
CA TRP A 47 -46.63 -2.76 -48.53
C TRP A 47 -46.08 -2.09 -47.21
N ILE A 48 -44.84 -1.56 -47.05
CA ILE A 48 -43.67 -1.16 -47.90
C ILE A 48 -42.39 -1.22 -47.00
N GLY A 49 -41.12 -1.43 -47.41
CA GLY A 49 -40.52 -1.81 -48.69
C GLY A 49 -39.10 -1.20 -48.93
N LEU A 50 -38.22 -1.97 -49.61
CA LEU A 50 -37.08 -1.54 -50.48
C LEU A 50 -35.75 -1.05 -49.81
N PRO A 51 -34.58 -1.09 -50.50
CA PRO A 51 -33.89 -2.33 -50.91
C PRO A 51 -32.33 -2.31 -50.76
N ILE A 52 -31.69 -3.42 -51.11
CA ILE A 52 -30.22 -3.59 -51.22
C ILE A 52 -29.73 -3.27 -52.65
N PHE A 53 -28.53 -2.68 -52.80
CA PHE A 53 -27.70 -2.89 -53.99
C PHE A 53 -26.20 -2.96 -53.65
N ARG A 54 -25.46 -3.80 -54.41
CA ARG A 54 -24.01 -4.03 -54.31
C ARG A 54 -23.23 -3.04 -55.20
N LEU A 55 -21.99 -2.67 -54.82
CA LEU A 55 -20.73 -2.99 -55.55
C LEU A 55 -19.52 -2.18 -55.02
N CYS A 56 -18.35 -2.80 -55.10
CA CYS A 56 -17.00 -2.20 -54.96
C CYS A 56 -16.33 -2.23 -56.37
N PRO A 57 -15.15 -1.62 -56.66
CA PRO A 57 -14.21 -0.89 -55.79
C PRO A 57 -13.59 0.40 -56.41
N MET A 58 -12.52 0.90 -55.77
CA MET A 58 -11.45 1.83 -56.23
C MET A 58 -11.58 3.36 -56.06
N ALA A 59 -10.66 3.84 -55.20
CA ALA A 59 -9.75 4.99 -55.38
C ALA A 59 -10.19 6.45 -55.09
N PHE A 60 -9.18 7.18 -54.59
CA PHE A 60 -9.01 8.64 -54.43
C PHE A 60 -9.55 9.38 -53.18
N ARG A 61 -8.55 9.98 -52.52
CA ARG A 61 -8.45 11.11 -51.56
C ARG A 61 -9.69 11.96 -51.19
N SER A 62 -9.60 12.42 -49.94
CA SER A 62 -9.97 13.74 -49.38
C SER A 62 -11.27 13.90 -48.57
N SER A 63 -11.06 14.27 -47.30
CA SER A 63 -11.68 15.38 -46.56
C SER A 63 -13.21 15.61 -46.50
N HIS A 64 -13.68 15.59 -45.24
CA HIS A 64 -14.72 16.44 -44.64
C HIS A 64 -16.21 16.06 -44.70
N CYS A 65 -16.89 16.44 -43.60
CA CYS A 65 -18.34 16.59 -43.39
C CYS A 65 -19.25 15.34 -43.29
N LEU A 66 -19.51 14.91 -42.05
CA LEU A 66 -20.78 14.25 -41.67
C LEU A 66 -21.57 15.15 -40.70
N THR A 67 -22.84 15.40 -41.02
CA THR A 67 -23.67 16.44 -40.39
C THR A 67 -24.50 15.96 -39.19
N ALA A 68 -24.88 16.92 -38.33
CA ALA A 68 -25.31 16.69 -36.94
C ALA A 68 -26.67 15.98 -36.71
N ARG A 69 -27.29 15.36 -37.72
CA ARG A 69 -28.66 14.80 -37.62
C ARG A 69 -28.72 13.31 -37.26
N SER A 70 -27.76 12.49 -37.69
CA SER A 70 -27.71 11.04 -37.35
C SER A 70 -27.28 10.76 -35.91
N ARG A 71 -26.52 11.67 -35.27
CA ARG A 71 -26.07 11.52 -33.88
C ARG A 71 -27.22 11.46 -32.86
N ARG A 72 -28.39 12.06 -33.13
CA ARG A 72 -29.50 12.13 -32.15
C ARG A 72 -30.22 10.80 -31.92
N ALA A 73 -30.29 9.92 -32.92
CA ALA A 73 -30.90 8.60 -32.76
C ALA A 73 -29.97 7.61 -32.04
N ALA A 74 -28.67 7.63 -32.38
CA ALA A 74 -27.65 6.84 -31.69
C ALA A 74 -27.47 7.27 -30.23
N LEU A 75 -27.51 8.59 -29.95
CA LEU A 75 -27.45 9.11 -28.58
C LEU A 75 -28.68 8.72 -27.76
N GLY A 76 -29.86 8.57 -28.37
CA GLY A 76 -31.08 8.09 -27.69
C GLY A 76 -30.99 6.62 -27.27
N TRP A 77 -30.47 5.75 -28.13
CA TRP A 77 -30.25 4.34 -27.78
C TRP A 77 -29.09 4.14 -26.79
N LEU A 78 -28.02 4.95 -26.87
CA LEU A 78 -27.01 4.98 -25.81
C LEU A 78 -27.57 5.51 -24.48
N LEU A 79 -28.46 6.51 -24.47
CA LEU A 79 -29.08 7.00 -23.24
C LEU A 79 -29.89 5.91 -22.53
N CYS A 80 -30.64 5.10 -23.28
CA CYS A 80 -31.40 4.00 -22.70
C CYS A 80 -30.51 2.85 -22.18
N ALA A 81 -29.33 2.64 -22.75
CA ALA A 81 -28.36 1.65 -22.24
C ALA A 81 -27.59 2.16 -20.99
N VAL A 82 -27.28 3.46 -20.93
CA VAL A 82 -26.53 4.09 -19.82
C VAL A 82 -27.40 4.33 -18.57
N LEU A 83 -28.73 4.36 -18.71
CA LEU A 83 -29.66 4.43 -17.58
C LEU A 83 -29.84 3.10 -16.83
N ILE A 84 -29.14 2.03 -17.22
CA ILE A 84 -29.07 0.74 -16.50
C ILE A 84 -27.66 0.57 -15.90
N GLY A 85 -27.19 1.59 -15.18
CA GLY A 85 -26.09 1.46 -14.21
C GLY A 85 -26.52 0.64 -12.98
N PRO A 86 -25.58 0.20 -12.12
CA PRO A 86 -25.84 -0.84 -11.14
C PRO A 86 -26.70 -0.37 -9.95
N ALA A 87 -28.02 -0.48 -10.11
CA ALA A 87 -28.94 -0.67 -8.98
C ALA A 87 -28.77 -2.07 -8.32
N ALA A 88 -27.89 -2.92 -8.85
CA ALA A 88 -27.76 -4.34 -8.56
C ALA A 88 -26.93 -4.71 -7.30
N ALA A 89 -26.73 -3.78 -6.36
CA ALA A 89 -26.17 -4.07 -5.03
C ALA A 89 -27.25 -4.13 -3.93
N GLN A 90 -28.47 -3.70 -4.23
CA GLN A 90 -29.61 -3.77 -3.33
C GLN A 90 -30.75 -4.55 -3.98
N GLN A 91 -31.35 -5.46 -3.22
CA GLN A 91 -32.44 -6.31 -3.65
C GLN A 91 -33.76 -5.93 -2.97
N ARG A 92 -34.85 -6.51 -3.48
CA ARG A 92 -36.19 -6.45 -2.90
C ARG A 92 -36.53 -7.81 -2.29
N VAL A 93 -36.88 -7.81 -1.01
CA VAL A 93 -37.35 -9.00 -0.29
C VAL A 93 -38.85 -8.88 -0.14
N ALA A 94 -39.60 -9.75 -0.80
CA ALA A 94 -41.06 -9.69 -0.82
C ALA A 94 -41.69 -11.08 -0.69
N GLY A 95 -42.94 -11.13 -0.24
CA GLY A 95 -43.63 -12.38 0.00
C GLY A 95 -45.03 -12.20 0.56
N TYR A 96 -45.62 -13.31 1.00
CA TYR A 96 -46.93 -13.37 1.62
C TYR A 96 -46.86 -14.09 2.97
N VAL A 97 -47.65 -13.65 3.93
CA VAL A 97 -47.82 -14.29 5.25
C VAL A 97 -49.23 -14.83 5.39
N PHE A 98 -49.33 -16.12 5.70
CA PHE A 98 -50.60 -16.83 5.91
C PHE A 98 -50.66 -17.51 7.27
N ASP A 99 -51.87 -17.77 7.73
CA ASP A 99 -52.16 -18.72 8.79
C ASP A 99 -51.78 -20.14 8.33
N ALA A 100 -51.03 -20.87 9.15
CA ALA A 100 -50.58 -22.22 8.83
C ALA A 100 -51.73 -23.25 8.78
N GLU A 101 -52.75 -23.09 9.62
CA GLU A 101 -53.90 -24.00 9.77
C GLU A 101 -55.04 -23.64 8.81
N THR A 102 -55.47 -22.38 8.79
CA THR A 102 -56.62 -21.94 7.98
C THR A 102 -56.23 -21.56 6.56
N GLY A 103 -54.96 -21.24 6.31
CA GLY A 103 -54.49 -20.73 5.01
C GLY A 103 -54.95 -19.29 4.70
N ALA A 104 -55.62 -18.61 5.63
CA ALA A 104 -56.05 -17.23 5.45
C ALA A 104 -54.85 -16.26 5.43
N PRO A 105 -54.89 -15.17 4.64
CA PRO A 105 -53.84 -14.15 4.67
C PRO A 105 -53.84 -13.38 5.99
N LEU A 106 -52.66 -13.18 6.58
CA LEU A 106 -52.49 -12.43 7.83
C LEU A 106 -52.15 -10.98 7.51
N ALA A 107 -53.14 -10.09 7.64
CA ALA A 107 -52.99 -8.66 7.42
C ALA A 107 -52.52 -7.94 8.70
N GLY A 108 -51.52 -7.05 8.58
CA GLY A 108 -50.92 -6.35 9.70
C GLY A 108 -49.86 -7.15 10.48
N ALA A 109 -49.35 -8.26 9.94
CA ALA A 109 -48.17 -8.95 10.45
C ALA A 109 -46.92 -8.07 10.26
N ASN A 110 -46.11 -7.94 11.31
CA ASN A 110 -44.85 -7.19 11.27
C ASN A 110 -43.75 -8.08 10.66
N VAL A 111 -43.08 -7.58 9.63
CA VAL A 111 -42.02 -8.29 8.90
C VAL A 111 -40.78 -7.41 8.87
N PHE A 112 -39.68 -7.83 9.49
CA PHE A 112 -38.45 -7.03 9.51
C PHE A 112 -37.18 -7.88 9.37
N LEU A 113 -36.09 -7.24 8.91
CA LEU A 113 -34.77 -7.85 8.85
C LEU A 113 -34.01 -7.55 10.15
N ALA A 114 -33.57 -8.58 10.85
CA ALA A 114 -32.84 -8.42 12.11
C ALA A 114 -31.56 -7.58 11.93
N GLN A 115 -31.26 -6.75 12.92
CA GLN A 115 -30.13 -5.80 12.95
C GLN A 115 -30.20 -4.63 11.96
N THR A 116 -31.40 -4.32 11.43
CA THR A 116 -31.60 -3.25 10.43
C THR A 116 -32.70 -2.27 10.82
N LEU A 117 -32.78 -1.14 10.09
CA LEU A 117 -33.92 -0.23 10.04
C LEU A 117 -35.02 -0.67 9.03
N LYS A 118 -34.94 -1.89 8.48
CA LYS A 118 -35.76 -2.35 7.34
C LYS A 118 -36.86 -3.31 7.79
N GLY A 119 -38.10 -2.90 7.53
CA GLY A 119 -39.29 -3.74 7.73
C GLY A 119 -40.51 -3.21 6.99
N ALA A 120 -41.58 -3.99 7.01
CA ALA A 120 -42.88 -3.71 6.42
C ALA A 120 -43.99 -4.41 7.24
N ALA A 121 -45.20 -3.86 7.20
CA ALA A 121 -46.40 -4.56 7.65
C ALA A 121 -47.08 -5.23 6.44
N THR A 122 -47.71 -6.39 6.64
CA THR A 122 -48.47 -7.05 5.57
C THR A 122 -49.78 -6.32 5.27
N ASP A 123 -50.17 -6.30 3.99
CA ASP A 123 -51.45 -5.74 3.54
C ASP A 123 -52.64 -6.70 3.73
N THR A 124 -53.83 -6.31 3.24
CA THR A 124 -55.07 -7.12 3.32
C THR A 124 -55.01 -8.46 2.60
N SER A 125 -54.03 -8.68 1.73
CA SER A 125 -53.75 -9.96 1.05
C SER A 125 -52.63 -10.77 1.72
N GLY A 126 -52.10 -10.28 2.85
CA GLY A 126 -50.94 -10.86 3.52
C GLY A 126 -49.60 -10.51 2.86
N TYR A 127 -49.58 -9.66 1.83
CA TYR A 127 -48.38 -9.33 1.07
C TYR A 127 -47.49 -8.33 1.81
N PHE A 128 -46.17 -8.53 1.76
CA PHE A 128 -45.17 -7.58 2.22
C PHE A 128 -44.07 -7.38 1.15
N ALA A 129 -43.40 -6.22 1.22
CA ALA A 129 -42.17 -5.96 0.48
C ALA A 129 -41.24 -5.02 1.26
N ILE A 130 -39.96 -5.37 1.28
CA ILE A 130 -38.87 -4.60 1.88
C ILE A 130 -37.87 -4.30 0.76
N ASP A 131 -37.74 -3.00 0.43
CA ASP A 131 -36.92 -2.52 -0.67
C ASP A 131 -35.54 -2.01 -0.18
N GLY A 132 -34.54 -2.10 -1.06
CA GLY A 132 -33.21 -1.53 -0.81
C GLY A 132 -32.40 -2.32 0.21
N VAL A 133 -32.44 -3.65 0.15
CA VAL A 133 -31.73 -4.57 1.06
C VAL A 133 -30.39 -4.94 0.45
N TRP A 134 -29.28 -4.63 1.12
CA TRP A 134 -27.94 -4.97 0.64
C TRP A 134 -27.71 -6.48 0.54
N LEU A 135 -26.72 -6.90 -0.26
CA LEU A 135 -26.29 -8.31 -0.30
C LEU A 135 -25.71 -8.77 1.05
N GLY A 136 -25.86 -10.06 1.34
CA GLY A 136 -25.40 -10.72 2.56
C GLY A 136 -26.46 -11.56 3.27
N SER A 137 -26.09 -12.07 4.44
CA SER A 137 -26.94 -12.92 5.29
C SER A 137 -27.76 -12.10 6.29
N TYR A 138 -29.04 -12.45 6.44
CA TYR A 138 -30.02 -11.83 7.32
C TYR A 138 -30.93 -12.89 7.96
N GLU A 139 -31.60 -12.53 9.06
CA GLU A 139 -32.78 -13.23 9.54
C GLU A 139 -34.02 -12.37 9.28
N LEU A 140 -34.95 -12.87 8.46
CA LEU A 140 -36.26 -12.26 8.27
C LEU A 140 -37.19 -12.74 9.39
N VAL A 141 -37.66 -11.82 10.22
CA VAL A 141 -38.52 -12.09 11.37
C VAL A 141 -39.95 -11.68 11.01
N VAL A 142 -40.90 -12.59 11.23
CA VAL A 142 -42.34 -12.32 11.07
C VAL A 142 -43.06 -12.57 12.38
N SER A 143 -43.74 -11.54 12.90
CA SER A 143 -44.56 -11.60 14.11
C SER A 143 -45.99 -11.11 13.82
N PHE A 144 -46.98 -11.80 14.41
CA PHE A 144 -48.37 -11.37 14.40
C PHE A 144 -49.05 -11.76 15.71
N LEU A 145 -49.99 -10.96 16.19
CA LEU A 145 -50.61 -11.13 17.49
C LEU A 145 -51.45 -12.42 17.52
N GLY A 146 -51.20 -13.29 18.51
CA GLY A 146 -51.86 -14.59 18.63
C GLY A 146 -51.23 -15.72 17.80
N TYR A 147 -50.07 -15.49 17.18
CA TYR A 147 -49.35 -16.48 16.37
C TYR A 147 -47.92 -16.72 16.89
N GLU A 148 -47.38 -17.89 16.57
CA GLU A 148 -45.96 -18.17 16.74
C GLU A 148 -45.14 -17.39 15.71
N ARG A 149 -44.01 -16.85 16.16
CA ARG A 149 -43.12 -16.01 15.33
C ARG A 149 -42.28 -16.87 14.40
N ALA A 150 -42.39 -16.64 13.09
CA ALA A 150 -41.50 -17.28 12.13
C ALA A 150 -40.16 -16.52 12.02
N VAL A 151 -39.08 -17.28 11.87
CA VAL A 151 -37.75 -16.77 11.54
C VAL A 151 -37.28 -17.50 10.29
N HIS A 152 -36.98 -16.75 9.23
CA HIS A 152 -36.52 -17.30 7.97
C HIS A 152 -35.09 -16.79 7.69
N PRO A 153 -34.08 -17.67 7.65
CA PRO A 153 -32.73 -17.28 7.26
C PRO A 153 -32.72 -16.90 5.78
N LEU A 154 -32.11 -15.78 5.45
CA LEU A 154 -32.13 -15.18 4.13
C LEU A 154 -30.71 -14.82 3.71
N ARG A 155 -30.19 -15.49 2.69
CA ARG A 155 -28.89 -15.19 2.08
C ARG A 155 -29.12 -14.52 0.72
N LEU A 156 -28.57 -13.33 0.54
CA LEU A 156 -28.70 -12.52 -0.67
C LEU A 156 -27.34 -12.43 -1.35
N ASP A 157 -27.08 -13.31 -2.31
CA ASP A 157 -25.75 -13.47 -2.95
C ASP A 157 -25.76 -13.51 -4.48
N GLY A 158 -26.92 -13.36 -5.13
CA GLY A 158 -27.04 -13.41 -6.60
C GLY A 158 -28.23 -12.61 -7.16
N PRO A 159 -29.17 -13.23 -7.91
CA PRO A 159 -30.39 -12.57 -8.36
C PRO A 159 -31.36 -12.30 -7.18
N PRO A 160 -32.41 -11.46 -7.36
CA PRO A 160 -33.42 -11.25 -6.32
C PRO A 160 -34.11 -12.56 -5.92
N PRO A 161 -34.38 -12.79 -4.62
CA PRO A 161 -35.02 -14.01 -4.14
C PRO A 161 -36.45 -14.13 -4.70
N PRO A 162 -36.97 -15.37 -4.86
CA PRO A 162 -38.36 -15.59 -5.21
C PRO A 162 -39.30 -15.07 -4.10
N LEU A 163 -40.56 -14.82 -4.45
CA LEU A 163 -41.58 -14.42 -3.49
C LEU A 163 -41.71 -15.45 -2.36
N LEU A 164 -41.38 -15.04 -1.14
CA LEU A 164 -41.44 -15.91 0.03
C LEU A 164 -42.90 -16.21 0.38
N THR A 165 -43.19 -17.46 0.76
CA THR A 165 -44.49 -17.84 1.33
C THR A 165 -44.25 -18.30 2.75
N LEU A 166 -44.63 -17.46 3.70
CA LEU A 166 -44.39 -17.67 5.12
C LEU A 166 -45.72 -18.05 5.80
N ARG A 167 -45.68 -19.04 6.68
CA ARG A 167 -46.86 -19.53 7.41
C ARG A 167 -46.61 -19.42 8.90
N LEU A 168 -47.53 -18.80 9.62
CA LEU A 168 -47.47 -18.70 11.08
C LEU A 168 -48.47 -19.68 11.69
N SER A 169 -48.01 -20.50 12.64
CA SER A 169 -48.90 -21.34 13.45
C SER A 169 -49.65 -20.46 14.46
N PRO A 170 -50.97 -20.64 14.67
CA PRO A 170 -51.67 -20.02 15.79
C PRO A 170 -51.01 -20.41 17.12
N ARG A 171 -50.75 -19.43 17.98
CA ARG A 171 -50.19 -19.66 19.31
C ARG A 171 -51.33 -20.06 20.25
N VAL A 172 -51.49 -21.36 20.49
CA VAL A 172 -52.42 -21.85 21.51
C VAL A 172 -51.95 -21.36 22.87
N VAL A 173 -52.64 -20.35 23.40
CA VAL A 173 -52.42 -19.87 24.78
C VAL A 173 -53.09 -20.88 25.71
N GLU A 174 -52.35 -21.93 26.08
CA GLU A 174 -52.69 -22.65 27.31
C GLU A 174 -52.64 -21.65 28.47
N GLY A 175 -53.75 -21.54 29.18
CA GLY A 175 -53.93 -20.57 30.25
C GLY A 175 -53.04 -20.91 31.45
N ALA A 176 -51.77 -20.50 31.40
CA ALA A 176 -50.91 -20.45 32.56
C ALA A 176 -51.58 -19.55 33.60
N GLY A 177 -52.10 -20.16 34.67
CA GLY A 177 -52.77 -19.45 35.73
C GLY A 177 -51.83 -18.39 36.30
N VAL A 178 -52.32 -17.15 36.39
CA VAL A 178 -51.55 -16.04 36.98
C VAL A 178 -51.49 -16.26 38.49
N GLU A 179 -50.54 -17.06 38.94
CA GLU A 179 -50.17 -17.14 40.34
C GLU A 179 -49.40 -15.86 40.70
N VAL A 180 -50.13 -14.86 41.21
CA VAL A 180 -49.54 -13.63 41.74
C VAL A 180 -48.80 -13.97 43.02
N VAL A 181 -47.52 -14.34 42.89
CA VAL A 181 -46.60 -14.49 44.04
C VAL A 181 -46.33 -13.09 44.60
N ALA A 182 -47.19 -12.66 45.51
CA ALA A 182 -47.17 -11.33 46.12
C ALA A 182 -45.88 -11.03 46.92
N ASP A 183 -45.08 -12.05 47.24
CA ASP A 183 -43.80 -11.93 47.94
C ASP A 183 -42.60 -11.60 47.01
N ALA A 184 -42.78 -11.61 45.68
CA ALA A 184 -41.68 -11.52 44.72
C ALA A 184 -41.21 -10.08 44.36
N ALA A 185 -41.94 -9.03 44.75
CA ALA A 185 -41.72 -7.67 44.23
C ALA A 185 -40.29 -7.09 44.46
N PRO A 186 -39.65 -7.25 45.64
CA PRO A 186 -38.29 -6.73 45.84
C PRO A 186 -37.24 -7.50 45.03
N ALA A 187 -37.34 -8.84 45.01
CA ALA A 187 -36.41 -9.71 44.29
C ALA A 187 -36.53 -9.53 42.77
N TRP A 188 -37.74 -9.38 42.23
CA TRP A 188 -37.93 -9.09 40.81
C TRP A 188 -37.35 -7.73 40.42
N ALA A 189 -37.45 -6.71 41.27
CA ALA A 189 -36.81 -5.41 41.02
C ALA A 189 -35.28 -5.49 41.03
N GLU A 190 -34.68 -6.27 41.93
CA GLU A 190 -33.24 -6.54 41.97
C GLU A 190 -32.77 -7.36 40.74
N HIS A 191 -33.54 -8.37 40.33
CA HIS A 191 -33.29 -9.14 39.12
C HIS A 191 -33.44 -8.28 37.86
N LEU A 192 -34.41 -7.38 37.80
CA LEU A 192 -34.56 -6.42 36.69
C LEU A 192 -33.37 -5.44 36.64
N ALA A 193 -32.90 -4.92 37.78
CA ALA A 193 -31.71 -4.07 37.84
C ALA A 193 -30.45 -4.82 37.39
N THR A 194 -30.31 -6.08 37.80
CA THR A 194 -29.25 -7.00 37.37
C THR A 194 -29.32 -7.25 35.86
N PHE A 195 -30.50 -7.59 35.33
CA PHE A 195 -30.73 -7.78 33.90
C PHE A 195 -30.41 -6.52 33.09
N ARG A 196 -30.89 -5.34 33.50
CA ARG A 196 -30.58 -4.06 32.85
C ARG A 196 -29.06 -3.85 32.75
N THR A 197 -28.35 -4.05 33.86
CA THR A 197 -26.88 -3.93 33.94
C THR A 197 -26.17 -4.93 33.01
N LEU A 198 -26.61 -6.19 32.99
CA LEU A 198 -25.99 -7.24 32.19
C LEU A 198 -26.34 -7.16 30.69
N PHE A 199 -27.54 -6.66 30.35
CA PHE A 199 -28.07 -6.63 28.99
C PHE A 199 -27.84 -5.31 28.26
N LEU A 200 -28.15 -4.17 28.88
CA LEU A 200 -27.94 -2.85 28.28
C LEU A 200 -26.46 -2.43 28.30
N GLY A 201 -25.71 -2.86 29.32
CA GLY A 201 -24.35 -2.39 29.60
C GLY A 201 -24.30 -1.50 30.84
N THR A 202 -23.11 -0.96 31.12
CA THR A 202 -22.84 -0.07 32.26
C THR A 202 -22.41 1.34 31.82
N SER A 203 -22.58 1.69 30.55
CA SER A 203 -22.16 2.96 29.98
C SER A 203 -23.10 4.12 30.36
N PRO A 204 -22.65 5.39 30.19
CA PRO A 204 -23.53 6.57 30.29
C PRO A 204 -24.68 6.62 29.26
N ASP A 205 -24.71 5.70 28.31
CA ASP A 205 -25.75 5.58 27.28
C ASP A 205 -26.77 4.48 27.63
N ALA A 206 -26.37 3.45 28.40
CA ALA A 206 -27.27 2.50 29.04
C ALA A 206 -28.23 3.18 30.04
N ASP A 207 -27.75 4.19 30.78
CA ASP A 207 -28.57 5.03 31.67
C ASP A 207 -29.71 5.78 30.93
N ARG A 208 -29.59 5.94 29.61
CA ARG A 208 -30.54 6.65 28.74
C ARG A 208 -31.45 5.70 27.97
N CYS A 209 -31.40 4.41 28.29
CA CYS A 209 -32.27 3.39 27.73
C CYS A 209 -33.47 3.11 28.66
N VAL A 210 -34.68 3.26 28.13
CA VAL A 210 -35.93 3.04 28.85
C VAL A 210 -36.61 1.79 28.31
N LEU A 211 -36.62 0.71 29.10
CA LEU A 211 -37.48 -0.46 28.87
C LEU A 211 -38.94 0.00 29.02
N ARG A 212 -39.76 -0.23 28.00
CA ARG A 212 -41.18 0.19 27.97
C ARG A 212 -42.14 -0.84 28.53
N ASN A 213 -41.78 -2.12 28.42
CA ASN A 213 -42.55 -3.27 28.90
C ASN A 213 -41.68 -4.25 29.72
N PRO A 214 -40.99 -3.81 30.80
CA PRO A 214 -40.11 -4.69 31.59
C PRO A 214 -40.84 -5.90 32.20
N GLU A 215 -42.16 -5.82 32.41
CA GLU A 215 -43.02 -6.87 32.96
C GLU A 215 -43.09 -8.15 32.12
N VAL A 216 -42.68 -8.12 30.85
CA VAL A 216 -42.64 -9.32 29.99
C VAL A 216 -41.46 -10.25 30.32
N LEU A 217 -40.54 -9.81 31.19
CA LEU A 217 -39.33 -10.51 31.60
C LEU A 217 -39.56 -11.41 32.82
N HIS A 218 -39.23 -12.69 32.64
CA HIS A 218 -39.21 -13.72 33.66
C HIS A 218 -37.77 -14.10 33.96
N PHE A 219 -37.43 -14.23 35.25
CA PHE A 219 -36.06 -14.49 35.72
C PHE A 219 -36.00 -15.81 36.48
N GLU A 220 -35.04 -16.66 36.11
CA GLU A 220 -34.71 -17.89 36.85
C GLU A 220 -33.30 -17.71 37.43
N VAL A 221 -33.17 -17.71 38.76
CA VAL A 221 -31.88 -17.47 39.45
C VAL A 221 -31.57 -18.64 40.38
N GLU A 222 -30.43 -19.30 40.14
CA GLU A 222 -29.99 -20.49 40.87
C GLU A 222 -28.48 -20.41 41.13
N GLY A 223 -28.10 -20.06 42.36
CA GLY A 223 -26.70 -19.87 42.74
C GLY A 223 -26.03 -18.72 41.99
N ASP A 224 -25.02 -19.03 41.16
CA ASP A 224 -24.38 -18.05 40.26
C ASP A 224 -25.07 -17.94 38.90
N ARG A 225 -26.00 -18.84 38.54
CA ARG A 225 -26.72 -18.82 37.26
C ARG A 225 -27.89 -17.83 37.33
N PHE A 226 -27.90 -16.89 36.39
CA PHE A 226 -28.98 -15.95 36.17
C PHE A 226 -29.49 -16.12 34.74
N GLU A 227 -30.73 -16.54 34.56
CA GLU A 227 -31.40 -16.60 33.27
C GLU A 227 -32.52 -15.56 33.17
N ALA A 228 -32.75 -15.05 31.96
CA ALA A 228 -33.89 -14.20 31.64
C ALA A 228 -34.57 -14.68 30.35
N ARG A 229 -35.90 -14.65 30.34
CA ARG A 229 -36.74 -14.99 29.19
C ARG A 229 -37.82 -13.93 29.01
N ALA A 230 -38.16 -13.60 27.77
CA ALA A 230 -39.20 -12.63 27.47
C ALA A 230 -40.43 -13.34 26.87
N THR A 231 -41.62 -13.06 27.41
CA THR A 231 -42.90 -13.65 26.91
C THR A 231 -43.43 -12.94 25.67
N GLU A 232 -43.00 -11.69 25.46
CA GLU A 232 -43.27 -10.79 24.34
C GLU A 232 -41.97 -10.03 23.97
N PRO A 233 -41.88 -9.35 22.81
CA PRO A 233 -40.69 -8.58 22.43
C PRO A 233 -40.41 -7.45 23.40
N LEU A 234 -39.15 -7.32 23.85
CA LEU A 234 -38.74 -6.26 24.77
C LEU A 234 -38.52 -4.94 24.01
N LEU A 235 -39.32 -3.93 24.35
CA LEU A 235 -39.30 -2.62 23.73
C LEU A 235 -38.40 -1.66 24.52
N ILE A 236 -37.41 -1.05 23.85
CA ILE A 236 -36.41 -0.19 24.50
C ILE A 236 -36.28 1.12 23.74
N ASP A 237 -36.54 2.24 24.40
CA ASP A 237 -36.24 3.58 23.87
C ASP A 237 -34.82 3.98 24.25
N ASN A 238 -33.92 3.99 23.26
CA ASN A 238 -32.54 4.45 23.42
C ASN A 238 -32.47 5.96 23.11
N HIS A 239 -32.63 6.78 24.15
CA HIS A 239 -32.57 8.24 24.04
C HIS A 239 -31.13 8.77 23.84
N ALA A 240 -30.10 7.92 23.99
CA ALA A 240 -28.72 8.27 23.70
C ALA A 240 -28.43 8.33 22.20
N LEU A 241 -28.90 7.32 21.44
CA LEU A 241 -28.68 7.18 20.00
C LEU A 241 -29.90 7.59 19.15
N GLY A 242 -31.07 7.76 19.76
CA GLY A 242 -32.30 8.17 19.05
C GLY A 242 -32.94 7.02 18.27
N TYR A 243 -32.91 5.82 18.84
CA TYR A 243 -33.52 4.62 18.26
C TYR A 243 -34.49 3.98 19.26
N ARG A 244 -35.61 3.47 18.75
CA ARG A 244 -36.42 2.46 19.43
C ARG A 244 -35.97 1.08 18.95
N LEU A 245 -35.77 0.17 19.89
CA LEU A 245 -35.34 -1.20 19.66
C LEU A 245 -36.52 -2.13 20.01
N GLU A 246 -36.87 -3.03 19.09
CA GLU A 246 -37.76 -4.17 19.35
C GLU A 246 -36.90 -5.43 19.47
N VAL A 247 -36.71 -5.93 20.69
CA VAL A 247 -35.78 -7.04 20.96
C VAL A 247 -36.52 -8.35 21.25
N HIS A 248 -36.46 -9.25 20.28
CA HIS A 248 -36.93 -10.62 20.40
C HIS A 248 -35.85 -11.47 21.08
N LEU A 249 -35.93 -11.58 22.40
CA LEU A 249 -34.98 -12.31 23.24
C LEU A 249 -35.31 -13.81 23.27
N ASP A 250 -34.52 -14.64 22.59
CA ASP A 250 -34.71 -16.11 22.57
C ASP A 250 -34.12 -16.77 23.82
N ALA A 251 -32.98 -16.26 24.29
CA ALA A 251 -32.27 -16.77 25.46
C ALA A 251 -31.38 -15.68 26.06
N PHE A 252 -31.30 -15.64 27.39
CA PHE A 252 -30.32 -14.85 28.13
C PHE A 252 -29.83 -15.67 29.33
N GLN A 253 -28.52 -15.88 29.42
CA GLN A 253 -27.87 -16.63 30.48
C GLN A 253 -26.61 -15.88 30.92
N ALA A 254 -26.43 -15.73 32.23
CA ALA A 254 -25.24 -15.13 32.81
C ALA A 254 -24.76 -15.93 34.03
N ARG A 255 -23.45 -15.90 34.27
CA ARG A 255 -22.85 -16.25 35.56
C ARG A 255 -22.48 -14.98 36.31
N THR A 256 -23.15 -14.72 37.44
CA THR A 256 -23.07 -13.45 38.17
C THR A 256 -21.94 -13.41 39.20
N GLN A 257 -21.43 -14.57 39.62
CA GLN A 257 -20.37 -14.72 40.64
C GLN A 257 -19.19 -15.56 40.12
N GLY A 258 -18.07 -15.55 40.86
CA GLY A 258 -16.86 -16.32 40.56
C GLY A 258 -15.93 -15.71 39.50
N ARG A 259 -14.83 -16.41 39.21
CA ARG A 259 -13.80 -15.97 38.23
C ARG A 259 -14.25 -16.06 36.77
N ASN A 260 -15.24 -16.90 36.46
CA ASN A 260 -15.69 -17.17 35.09
C ASN A 260 -17.05 -16.49 34.81
N ARG A 261 -17.16 -15.21 35.18
CA ARG A 261 -18.30 -14.37 34.79
C ARG A 261 -18.43 -14.36 33.28
N THR A 262 -19.58 -14.80 32.79
CA THR A 262 -19.89 -14.90 31.36
C THR A 262 -21.33 -14.45 31.14
N ILE A 263 -21.59 -13.82 30.01
CA ILE A 263 -22.93 -13.44 29.56
C ILE A 263 -23.09 -14.01 28.15
N ARG A 264 -24.18 -14.73 27.91
CA ARG A 264 -24.57 -15.27 26.60
C ARG A 264 -26.03 -14.92 26.39
N TYR A 265 -26.33 -14.22 25.30
CA TYR A 265 -27.72 -13.97 24.92
C TYR A 265 -27.91 -14.20 23.42
N ARG A 266 -29.17 -14.42 23.04
CA ARG A 266 -29.64 -14.51 21.66
C ARG A 266 -30.81 -13.56 21.51
N GLY A 267 -30.66 -12.54 20.68
CA GLY A 267 -31.69 -11.52 20.49
C GLY A 267 -31.71 -11.02 19.05
N ARG A 268 -32.89 -11.02 18.43
CA ARG A 268 -33.11 -10.35 17.14
C ARG A 268 -33.65 -8.96 17.42
N VAL A 269 -32.96 -7.95 16.88
CA VAL A 269 -33.24 -6.53 17.16
C VAL A 269 -33.76 -5.87 15.89
N GLY A 270 -34.99 -5.35 15.94
CA GLY A 270 -35.50 -4.40 14.96
C GLY A 270 -35.22 -2.96 15.43
N PHE A 271 -34.84 -2.07 14.51
CA PHE A 271 -34.61 -0.66 14.82
C PHE A 271 -35.70 0.22 14.21
N THR A 272 -36.07 1.29 14.91
CA THR A 272 -36.87 2.40 14.37
C THR A 272 -36.25 3.71 14.81
N GLU A 273 -36.03 4.65 13.89
CA GLU A 273 -35.48 5.97 14.25
C GLU A 273 -36.55 6.83 14.96
N MET A 274 -36.16 7.45 16.07
CA MET A 274 -37.03 8.34 16.82
C MET A 274 -37.04 9.74 16.18
N PRO A 275 -38.19 10.43 16.09
CA PRO A 275 -38.21 11.82 15.63
C PRO A 275 -37.52 12.74 16.65
N PRO A 276 -36.54 13.58 16.24
CA PRO A 276 -35.89 14.52 17.15
C PRO A 276 -36.78 15.73 17.44
N GLU A 277 -36.93 16.07 18.72
CA GLU A 277 -37.61 17.28 19.21
C GLU A 277 -36.91 18.57 18.75
N SER A 278 -35.61 18.51 18.42
CA SER A 278 -34.84 19.66 17.94
C SER A 278 -33.62 19.29 17.10
N ARG A 279 -33.17 20.23 16.26
CA ARG A 279 -31.89 20.12 15.52
C ARG A 279 -30.67 19.89 16.45
N ARG A 280 -30.72 20.37 17.70
CA ARG A 280 -29.67 20.15 18.70
C ARG A 280 -29.64 18.68 19.18
N GLN A 281 -30.81 18.07 19.38
CA GLN A 281 -30.93 16.65 19.71
C GLN A 281 -30.48 15.77 18.54
N ALA A 282 -30.89 16.09 17.30
CA ALA A 282 -30.45 15.37 16.10
C ALA A 282 -28.91 15.36 15.95
N ARG A 283 -28.26 16.52 16.11
CA ARG A 283 -26.78 16.62 16.11
C ARG A 283 -26.12 15.82 17.24
N ARG A 284 -26.73 15.82 18.44
CA ARG A 284 -26.23 15.06 19.60
C ARG A 284 -26.35 13.55 19.37
N TRP A 285 -27.43 13.08 18.76
CA TRP A 285 -27.58 11.68 18.37
C TRP A 285 -26.57 11.29 17.29
N ALA A 286 -26.39 12.10 16.25
CA ALA A 286 -25.37 11.85 15.22
C ALA A 286 -23.96 11.69 15.81
N ALA A 287 -23.52 12.64 16.66
CA ALA A 287 -22.21 12.57 17.31
C ALA A 287 -22.06 11.35 18.25
N ARG A 288 -23.15 10.89 18.88
CA ARG A 288 -23.13 9.69 19.73
C ARG A 288 -23.13 8.39 18.93
N ARG A 289 -23.80 8.35 17.78
CA ARG A 289 -23.71 7.23 16.83
C ARG A 289 -22.30 7.14 16.23
N GLU A 290 -21.63 8.27 15.97
CA GLU A 290 -20.22 8.28 15.55
C GLU A 290 -19.32 7.71 16.66
N ARG A 291 -19.53 8.14 17.91
CA ARG A 291 -18.79 7.61 19.07
C ARG A 291 -19.01 6.11 19.29
N ALA A 292 -20.25 5.63 19.22
CA ALA A 292 -20.58 4.20 19.36
C ALA A 292 -20.08 3.33 18.19
N TYR A 293 -19.72 3.94 17.06
CA TYR A 293 -19.04 3.24 15.96
C TYR A 293 -17.52 3.23 16.16
N ASN A 294 -16.92 4.36 16.54
CA ASN A 294 -15.49 4.46 16.82
C ASN A 294 -15.06 3.45 17.89
N GLY A 295 -13.86 2.87 17.76
CA GLY A 295 -13.38 1.79 18.64
C GLY A 295 -14.12 0.45 18.58
N SER A 296 -15.37 0.39 18.12
CA SER A 296 -16.21 -0.82 18.16
C SER A 296 -15.68 -1.99 17.32
N LEU A 297 -16.15 -3.21 17.61
CA LEU A 297 -15.83 -4.41 16.82
C LEU A 297 -16.21 -4.26 15.33
N ARG A 298 -17.33 -3.58 15.02
CA ARG A 298 -17.78 -3.37 13.64
C ARG A 298 -16.78 -2.49 12.87
N HIS A 299 -16.33 -1.41 13.49
CA HIS A 299 -15.31 -0.52 12.93
C HIS A 299 -13.96 -1.24 12.78
N PHE A 300 -13.55 -2.02 13.78
CA PHE A 300 -12.35 -2.87 13.69
C PHE A 300 -12.41 -3.82 12.49
N LEU A 301 -13.51 -4.57 12.32
CA LEU A 301 -13.68 -5.50 11.20
C LEU A 301 -13.76 -4.78 9.85
N THR A 302 -14.42 -3.63 9.78
CA THR A 302 -14.47 -2.77 8.58
C THR A 302 -13.05 -2.30 8.20
N ALA A 303 -12.27 -1.81 9.17
CA ALA A 303 -10.90 -1.36 8.97
C ALA A 303 -9.96 -2.52 8.58
N LEU A 304 -10.18 -3.71 9.14
CA LEU A 304 -9.46 -4.94 8.79
C LEU A 304 -9.76 -5.39 7.35
N ALA A 305 -11.03 -5.40 6.94
CA ALA A 305 -11.45 -5.77 5.59
C ALA A 305 -10.96 -4.81 4.49
N ALA A 306 -10.71 -3.55 4.86
CA ALA A 306 -10.26 -2.47 3.99
C ALA A 306 -8.73 -2.25 3.99
N ASP A 307 -7.96 -3.01 4.77
CA ASP A 307 -6.52 -2.79 5.03
C ASP A 307 -6.18 -1.36 5.53
N ARG A 308 -7.02 -0.85 6.44
CA ARG A 308 -6.87 0.48 7.05
C ARG A 308 -6.77 0.45 8.58
N LEU A 309 -6.50 -0.72 9.16
CA LEU A 309 -6.54 -0.99 10.60
C LEU A 309 -5.70 0.00 11.42
N TYR A 310 -4.44 0.23 11.02
CA TYR A 310 -3.54 1.17 11.71
C TYR A 310 -3.91 2.65 11.47
N GLN A 311 -4.35 2.98 10.25
CA GLN A 311 -4.80 4.32 9.86
C GLN A 311 -6.07 4.72 10.63
N GLU A 312 -6.96 3.76 10.86
CA GLU A 312 -8.20 3.92 11.62
C GLU A 312 -7.97 3.89 13.13
N GLY A 313 -6.79 3.46 13.60
CA GLY A 313 -6.28 3.68 14.96
C GLY A 313 -6.20 2.42 15.83
N PHE A 314 -6.28 1.25 15.21
CA PHE A 314 -6.19 -0.04 15.88
C PHE A 314 -4.77 -0.60 15.84
N PHE A 315 -4.41 -1.40 16.85
CA PHE A 315 -3.15 -2.15 16.91
C PHE A 315 -3.43 -3.60 17.35
N LEU A 316 -2.74 -4.56 16.71
CA LEU A 316 -2.92 -5.99 16.94
C LEU A 316 -1.72 -6.60 17.66
N LEU A 317 -1.99 -7.39 18.70
CA LEU A 317 -0.97 -8.04 19.51
C LEU A 317 -1.39 -9.50 19.80
N ARG A 318 -0.45 -10.44 19.70
CA ARG A 318 -0.62 -11.84 20.11
C ARG A 318 0.08 -12.04 21.45
N GLU A 319 -0.66 -12.58 22.42
CA GLU A 319 -0.09 -13.07 23.67
C GLU A 319 0.34 -14.53 23.47
N GLY A 320 1.58 -14.87 23.81
CA GLY A 320 2.18 -16.17 23.50
C GLY A 320 1.59 -17.32 24.33
N ALA A 321 1.20 -18.41 23.66
CA ALA A 321 0.71 -19.63 24.29
C ALA A 321 1.85 -20.56 24.75
N ASP A 322 2.59 -20.15 25.78
CA ASP A 322 3.56 -21.01 26.49
C ASP A 322 3.53 -20.66 27.99
N TYR A 323 2.74 -21.41 28.77
CA TYR A 323 2.50 -21.13 30.19
C TYR A 323 2.80 -22.31 31.13
N THR A 324 3.72 -23.21 30.77
CA THR A 324 4.28 -24.24 31.68
C THR A 324 5.69 -24.72 31.31
N ALA A 325 6.74 -24.00 31.75
CA ALA A 325 8.10 -24.59 31.93
C ALA A 325 8.99 -23.72 32.86
N SER A 326 9.12 -24.15 34.11
CA SER A 326 10.20 -23.88 35.08
C SER A 326 11.13 -22.65 34.91
N TYR A 327 11.00 -21.70 35.85
CA TYR A 327 12.18 -21.12 36.52
C TYR A 327 11.98 -21.23 38.04
N GLN A 328 12.39 -22.37 38.61
CA GLN A 328 12.44 -22.53 40.07
C GLN A 328 13.71 -21.84 40.59
N GLY A 329 13.58 -20.82 41.43
CA GLY A 329 14.75 -20.20 42.06
C GLY A 329 14.55 -18.87 42.78
N VAL A 330 13.57 -18.04 42.40
CA VAL A 330 13.39 -16.69 42.98
C VAL A 330 11.95 -16.45 43.46
N PRO A 331 11.69 -16.41 44.78
CA PRO A 331 10.40 -15.98 45.31
C PRO A 331 10.18 -14.48 45.02
N GLY A 332 9.22 -14.17 44.14
CA GLY A 332 8.78 -12.79 43.89
C GLY A 332 9.05 -12.24 42.48
N SER A 333 9.92 -12.86 41.69
CA SER A 333 10.07 -12.49 40.27
C SER A 333 8.90 -13.06 39.45
N ARG A 334 8.24 -12.21 38.65
CA ARG A 334 7.23 -12.62 37.67
C ARG A 334 7.67 -12.16 36.30
N ALA A 335 7.79 -13.11 35.37
CA ALA A 335 8.12 -12.83 33.98
C ALA A 335 7.10 -11.86 33.34
N THR A 336 7.60 -10.95 32.51
CA THR A 336 6.78 -10.14 31.61
C THR A 336 6.38 -10.98 30.40
N PRO A 337 5.11 -10.90 29.93
CA PRO A 337 4.68 -11.64 28.75
C PRO A 337 5.44 -11.15 27.50
N ARG A 338 5.89 -12.10 26.66
CA ARG A 338 6.34 -11.77 25.30
C ARG A 338 5.11 -11.45 24.47
N VAL A 339 5.03 -10.20 24.01
CA VAL A 339 3.95 -9.70 23.16
C VAL A 339 4.51 -9.47 21.77
N SER A 340 3.92 -10.12 20.76
CA SER A 340 4.29 -9.94 19.36
C SER A 340 3.21 -9.14 18.63
N ALA A 341 3.60 -8.19 17.79
CA ALA A 341 2.68 -7.58 16.83
C ALA A 341 2.17 -8.65 15.85
N VAL A 342 0.89 -8.56 15.47
CA VAL A 342 0.30 -9.42 14.43
C VAL A 342 0.11 -8.58 13.18
N ASP A 343 0.59 -9.09 12.06
CA ASP A 343 0.27 -8.54 10.75
C ASP A 343 -1.20 -8.84 10.42
N PRO A 344 -2.05 -7.84 10.10
CA PRO A 344 -3.43 -8.07 9.67
C PRO A 344 -3.56 -9.13 8.57
N ALA A 345 -2.61 -9.21 7.64
CA ALA A 345 -2.60 -10.18 6.54
C ALA A 345 -2.35 -11.63 6.97
N GLU A 346 -1.91 -11.88 8.22
CA GLU A 346 -1.85 -13.24 8.79
C GLU A 346 -3.22 -13.76 9.25
N ILE A 347 -4.17 -12.87 9.53
CA ILE A 347 -5.44 -13.22 10.20
C ILE A 347 -6.69 -12.95 9.38
N VAL A 348 -6.62 -12.11 8.34
CA VAL A 348 -7.73 -11.87 7.41
C VAL A 348 -7.49 -12.53 6.06
N GLY A 349 -8.51 -13.23 5.56
CA GLY A 349 -8.56 -13.82 4.22
C GLY A 349 -9.79 -13.38 3.43
N PRO A 350 -9.87 -13.73 2.13
CA PRO A 350 -11.09 -13.59 1.36
C PRO A 350 -12.23 -14.45 1.94
N GLY A 351 -13.48 -14.02 1.75
CA GLY A 351 -14.66 -14.86 1.98
C GLY A 351 -15.09 -15.59 0.71
N ALA A 352 -16.24 -16.28 0.75
CA ALA A 352 -16.77 -16.98 -0.42
C ALA A 352 -17.37 -16.01 -1.46
N LEU A 353 -17.77 -14.82 -1.01
CA LEU A 353 -18.31 -13.74 -1.85
C LEU A 353 -17.44 -12.47 -1.80
N PRO A 354 -17.46 -11.58 -2.81
CA PRO A 354 -16.60 -10.40 -2.87
C PRO A 354 -16.73 -9.43 -1.67
N PHE A 355 -17.92 -9.39 -1.05
CA PHE A 355 -18.24 -8.58 0.12
C PHE A 355 -18.01 -9.31 1.46
N GLU A 356 -17.50 -10.54 1.44
CA GLU A 356 -17.14 -11.32 2.63
C GLU A 356 -15.62 -11.37 2.83
N ARG A 357 -15.22 -11.57 4.08
CA ARG A 357 -13.86 -11.83 4.55
C ARG A 357 -13.90 -12.95 5.58
N THR A 358 -12.79 -13.67 5.72
CA THR A 358 -12.60 -14.68 6.75
C THR A 358 -11.61 -14.16 7.79
N LEU A 359 -11.87 -14.45 9.06
CA LEU A 359 -11.00 -14.16 10.20
C LEU A 359 -10.54 -15.49 10.81
N ALA A 360 -9.23 -15.72 10.88
CA ALA A 360 -8.66 -16.95 11.39
C ALA A 360 -7.36 -16.69 12.19
N PHE A 361 -7.33 -17.11 13.45
CA PHE A 361 -6.13 -17.08 14.29
C PHE A 361 -6.24 -18.13 15.42
N GLN A 362 -5.16 -18.33 16.16
CA GLN A 362 -5.06 -19.27 17.28
C GLN A 362 -4.77 -18.51 18.57
N GLY A 363 -5.48 -18.86 19.65
CA GLY A 363 -5.43 -18.15 20.94
C GLY A 363 -6.25 -16.85 20.93
N ASP A 364 -5.99 -15.98 21.91
CA ASP A 364 -6.66 -14.69 22.05
C ASP A 364 -5.89 -13.61 21.27
N LEU A 365 -6.59 -12.81 20.46
CA LEU A 365 -6.04 -11.65 19.77
C LEU A 365 -6.35 -10.39 20.60
N LYS A 366 -5.31 -9.72 21.12
CA LYS A 366 -5.42 -8.42 21.78
C LYS A 366 -5.53 -7.32 20.72
N VAL A 367 -6.53 -6.47 20.86
CA VAL A 367 -6.80 -5.30 20.01
C VAL A 367 -6.78 -4.04 20.87
N ILE A 368 -5.96 -3.07 20.50
CA ILE A 368 -5.89 -1.75 21.16
C ILE A 368 -6.46 -0.71 20.20
N TYR A 369 -7.37 0.14 20.65
CA TYR A 369 -7.82 1.33 19.92
C TYR A 369 -7.28 2.59 20.60
N GLY A 370 -6.47 3.35 19.86
CA GLY A 370 -5.66 4.44 20.42
C GLY A 370 -6.17 5.87 20.17
N LYS A 371 -7.36 6.05 19.60
CA LYS A 371 -7.91 7.38 19.25
C LYS A 371 -8.92 7.96 20.25
N GLU A 372 -9.49 7.13 21.10
CA GLU A 372 -10.37 7.55 22.20
C GLU A 372 -9.91 6.86 23.51
N PRO A 373 -9.98 7.55 24.66
CA PRO A 373 -9.73 6.93 25.95
C PRO A 373 -10.87 5.96 26.34
N PRO A 374 -10.64 5.05 27.29
CA PRO A 374 -11.71 4.24 27.85
C PRO A 374 -12.67 5.07 28.71
N ASP A 375 -13.97 4.80 28.63
CA ASP A 375 -14.98 5.39 29.52
C ASP A 375 -14.83 4.93 30.98
N ASP A 376 -15.19 5.79 31.94
CA ASP A 376 -15.11 5.55 33.39
C ASP A 376 -15.78 4.24 33.82
N ALA A 377 -16.87 3.84 33.15
CA ALA A 377 -17.57 2.58 33.39
C ALA A 377 -16.71 1.35 33.09
N TYR A 378 -15.88 1.39 32.06
CA TYR A 378 -14.90 0.34 31.75
C TYR A 378 -13.75 0.34 32.76
N VAL A 379 -13.28 1.53 33.16
CA VAL A 379 -12.23 1.68 34.19
C VAL A 379 -12.70 1.09 35.53
N ALA A 380 -13.92 1.39 35.96
CA ALA A 380 -14.53 0.83 37.16
C ALA A 380 -14.78 -0.68 37.04
N PHE A 381 -15.24 -1.17 35.88
CA PHE A 381 -15.41 -2.61 35.63
C PHE A 381 -14.06 -3.37 35.70
N ARG A 382 -13.00 -2.81 35.13
CA ARG A 382 -11.61 -3.33 35.19
C ARG A 382 -11.13 -3.50 36.63
N GLU A 383 -11.36 -2.49 37.47
CA GLU A 383 -11.00 -2.52 38.89
C GLU A 383 -11.84 -3.53 39.69
N TYR A 384 -13.16 -3.52 39.49
CA TYR A 384 -14.10 -4.40 40.20
C TYR A 384 -13.95 -5.89 39.82
N ALA A 385 -13.66 -6.21 38.56
CA ALA A 385 -13.52 -7.59 38.11
C ALA A 385 -12.25 -8.29 38.63
N GLY A 386 -11.29 -7.54 39.20
CA GLY A 386 -10.02 -8.09 39.68
C GLY A 386 -9.05 -8.49 38.56
N TRP A 387 -9.31 -8.06 37.33
CA TRP A 387 -8.46 -8.29 36.16
C TRP A 387 -7.22 -7.40 36.27
N LYS A 388 -6.15 -7.94 36.88
CA LYS A 388 -4.85 -7.27 36.99
C LYS A 388 -4.09 -7.24 35.65
N ILE A 389 -4.71 -6.66 34.63
CA ILE A 389 -4.04 -6.25 33.39
C ILE A 389 -3.07 -5.12 33.79
N ARG A 390 -1.77 -5.38 33.72
CA ARG A 390 -0.72 -4.42 34.10
C ARG A 390 -0.42 -3.49 32.93
N THR A 391 -1.24 -2.47 32.73
CA THR A 391 -1.05 -1.46 31.67
C THR A 391 -1.45 -0.07 32.15
N ASP A 392 -0.48 0.86 32.15
CA ASP A 392 -0.70 2.31 32.27
C ASP A 392 -1.24 2.90 30.94
N GLU A 393 -2.26 2.26 30.37
CA GLU A 393 -2.80 2.55 29.03
C GLU A 393 -4.07 3.40 29.12
N ASP A 394 -3.98 4.69 28.73
CA ASP A 394 -5.11 5.62 28.49
C ASP A 394 -5.90 5.25 27.21
N GLN A 395 -6.00 3.95 26.89
CA GLN A 395 -6.47 3.45 25.59
C GLN A 395 -7.52 2.35 25.78
N GLN A 396 -8.39 2.20 24.78
CA GLN A 396 -9.41 1.15 24.77
C GLN A 396 -8.76 -0.17 24.39
N VAL A 397 -8.95 -1.21 25.20
CA VAL A 397 -8.32 -2.52 25.01
C VAL A 397 -9.37 -3.62 25.01
N SER A 398 -9.41 -4.39 23.94
CA SER A 398 -10.29 -5.53 23.74
C SER A 398 -9.48 -6.78 23.43
N TRP A 399 -10.09 -7.95 23.64
CA TRP A 399 -9.60 -9.21 23.10
C TRP A 399 -10.74 -9.91 22.37
N ILE A 400 -10.41 -10.67 21.33
CA ILE A 400 -11.32 -11.62 20.70
C ILE A 400 -10.70 -13.01 20.65
N ALA A 401 -11.53 -14.01 20.93
CA ALA A 401 -11.22 -15.42 20.80
C ALA A 401 -12.20 -16.04 19.79
N LEU A 402 -11.71 -16.84 18.85
CA LEU A 402 -12.59 -17.51 17.88
C LEU A 402 -13.15 -18.79 18.50
N ASN A 403 -14.47 -18.95 18.45
CA ASN A 403 -15.16 -20.17 18.90
C ASN A 403 -15.22 -21.22 17.77
N GLN A 404 -14.76 -20.88 16.57
CA GLN A 404 -14.67 -21.70 15.37
C GLN A 404 -13.30 -21.49 14.70
N PRO A 405 -12.77 -22.44 13.90
CA PRO A 405 -11.45 -22.29 13.27
C PRO A 405 -11.31 -21.08 12.33
N THR A 406 -12.43 -20.65 11.75
CA THR A 406 -12.55 -19.51 10.85
C THR A 406 -13.90 -18.85 11.09
N VAL A 407 -13.95 -17.51 11.02
CA VAL A 407 -15.17 -16.72 11.20
C VAL A 407 -15.42 -15.86 9.97
N THR A 408 -16.57 -16.01 9.32
CA THR A 408 -16.96 -15.16 8.18
C THR A 408 -17.56 -13.84 8.69
N PHE A 409 -17.13 -12.74 8.09
CA PHE A 409 -17.66 -11.42 8.32
C PHE A 409 -17.71 -10.60 7.02
N THR A 410 -18.56 -9.59 6.94
CA THR A 410 -18.73 -8.76 5.75
C THR A 410 -17.81 -7.53 5.77
N VAL A 411 -17.55 -6.94 4.60
CA VAL A 411 -16.72 -5.73 4.45
C VAL A 411 -17.26 -4.50 5.21
N ASP A 412 -18.55 -4.48 5.55
CA ASP A 412 -19.19 -3.47 6.41
C ASP A 412 -19.18 -3.81 7.92
N GLY A 413 -18.40 -4.83 8.29
CA GLY A 413 -18.02 -5.16 9.67
C GLY A 413 -18.99 -6.07 10.43
N HIS A 414 -19.91 -6.77 9.76
CA HIS A 414 -20.87 -7.66 10.41
C HIS A 414 -20.40 -9.12 10.36
N VAL A 415 -20.40 -9.80 11.51
CA VAL A 415 -20.10 -11.24 11.60
C VAL A 415 -21.34 -12.04 11.23
N GLU A 416 -21.22 -13.07 10.39
CA GLU A 416 -22.37 -13.86 9.93
C GLU A 416 -23.00 -14.70 11.06
N ASP A 417 -22.18 -15.34 11.90
CA ASP A 417 -22.62 -16.07 13.09
C ASP A 417 -22.20 -15.30 14.36
N ALA A 418 -23.19 -14.79 15.09
CA ALA A 418 -22.99 -14.05 16.33
C ALA A 418 -22.30 -14.84 17.46
N TYR A 419 -22.21 -16.18 17.35
CA TYR A 419 -21.49 -17.05 18.29
C TYR A 419 -20.10 -17.46 17.82
N ALA A 420 -19.69 -17.09 16.61
CA ALA A 420 -18.41 -17.53 16.05
C ALA A 420 -17.18 -16.90 16.74
N LEU A 421 -17.35 -15.78 17.46
CA LEU A 421 -16.31 -15.18 18.31
C LEU A 421 -16.83 -14.79 19.70
N THR A 422 -15.91 -14.76 20.67
CA THR A 422 -16.13 -14.26 22.04
C THR A 422 -15.46 -12.90 22.19
N LYS A 423 -16.19 -11.92 22.76
CA LYS A 423 -15.70 -10.54 23.00
C LYS A 423 -15.27 -10.38 24.46
N ILE A 424 -14.11 -9.78 24.68
CA ILE A 424 -13.50 -9.54 25.99
C ILE A 424 -12.94 -8.11 26.03
N GLY A 425 -12.79 -7.52 27.23
CA GLY A 425 -12.25 -6.16 27.39
C GLY A 425 -13.30 -5.09 27.06
N TYR A 426 -12.91 -4.06 26.32
CA TYR A 426 -13.77 -2.89 26.05
C TYR A 426 -15.06 -3.30 25.31
N TRP A 427 -14.95 -4.16 24.30
CA TRP A 427 -16.10 -4.73 23.56
C TRP A 427 -17.02 -5.68 24.35
N TYR A 428 -16.72 -5.95 25.63
CA TYR A 428 -17.61 -6.67 26.56
C TYR A 428 -18.50 -5.71 27.38
N VAL A 429 -18.09 -4.45 27.51
CA VAL A 429 -18.84 -3.39 28.22
C VAL A 429 -19.83 -2.71 27.28
N GLU A 430 -19.48 -2.52 26.00
CA GLU A 430 -20.41 -2.14 24.94
C GLU A 430 -21.43 -3.26 24.67
N ARG A 431 -22.73 -2.97 24.79
CA ARG A 431 -23.84 -3.92 24.63
C ARG A 431 -25.01 -3.26 23.90
N VAL A 432 -26.25 -3.54 24.33
CA VAL A 432 -27.48 -3.12 23.62
C VAL A 432 -27.65 -1.59 23.58
N ALA A 433 -27.07 -0.85 24.53
CA ALA A 433 -27.11 0.61 24.53
C ALA A 433 -26.27 1.26 23.42
N GLU A 434 -25.20 0.59 22.97
CA GLU A 434 -24.29 1.06 21.92
C GLU A 434 -24.64 0.49 20.53
N MET A 435 -25.65 -0.39 20.42
CA MET A 435 -25.98 -1.03 19.15
C MET A 435 -26.46 -0.03 18.09
N LEU A 436 -25.88 -0.16 16.90
CA LEU A 436 -26.19 0.63 15.71
C LEU A 436 -26.79 -0.29 14.63
N PRO A 437 -27.80 0.16 13.87
CA PRO A 437 -28.34 -0.61 12.75
C PRO A 437 -27.31 -0.75 11.64
N ARG A 438 -27.46 -1.80 10.82
CA ARG A 438 -26.57 -2.07 9.67
C ARG A 438 -26.48 -0.88 8.71
N GLU A 439 -27.58 -0.17 8.46
CA GLU A 439 -27.63 1.04 7.62
C GLU A 439 -26.86 2.25 8.17
N TYR A 440 -26.44 2.23 9.43
CA TYR A 440 -25.60 3.31 9.95
C TYR A 440 -24.21 3.25 9.30
N GLU A 441 -23.93 4.20 8.40
CA GLU A 441 -22.58 4.57 7.98
C GLU A 441 -22.07 5.72 8.85
N PRO A 442 -20.82 5.66 9.38
CA PRO A 442 -20.19 6.83 9.99
C PRO A 442 -19.98 7.94 8.95
N PRO A 443 -19.84 9.21 9.37
CA PRO A 443 -19.45 10.27 8.46
C PRO A 443 -18.14 9.91 7.75
N ARG A 444 -18.17 9.74 6.42
CA ARG A 444 -16.99 9.30 5.65
C ARG A 444 -15.85 10.32 5.75
N ARG A 445 -14.91 10.10 6.66
CA ARG A 445 -13.55 10.65 6.54
C ARG A 445 -12.90 9.94 5.37
N LEU A 446 -12.99 10.55 4.20
CA LEU A 446 -12.45 10.01 2.95
C LEU A 446 -10.94 9.81 3.05
N MET A 447 -10.53 8.54 3.17
CA MET A 447 -9.23 8.06 2.68
C MET A 447 -9.52 6.99 1.62
N PRO A 448 -9.31 7.29 0.32
CA PRO A 448 -9.69 6.41 -0.77
C PRO A 448 -8.71 5.23 -0.91
N ALA A 449 -9.27 4.04 -1.14
CA ALA A 449 -8.60 2.95 -1.83
C ALA A 449 -8.87 3.11 -3.35
N PRO A 450 -7.96 2.64 -4.23
CA PRO A 450 -8.06 2.92 -5.66
C PRO A 450 -9.22 2.16 -6.31
N SER A 451 -10.21 2.91 -6.81
CA SER A 451 -11.27 2.39 -7.67
C SER A 451 -11.11 2.99 -9.07
N LEU A 452 -10.77 2.13 -10.03
CA LEU A 452 -10.87 2.46 -11.45
C LEU A 452 -12.35 2.64 -11.80
N LEU A 453 -12.78 3.89 -12.00
CA LEU A 453 -13.89 4.34 -12.87
C LEU A 453 -14.08 5.85 -12.63
N ALA A 454 -13.66 6.69 -13.58
CA ALA A 454 -13.87 8.13 -13.51
C ALA A 454 -15.37 8.47 -13.50
N ASP A 455 -15.85 9.15 -12.45
CA ASP A 455 -17.25 9.59 -12.33
C ASP A 455 -17.43 10.86 -13.18
N ASP A 456 -17.61 10.67 -14.49
CA ASP A 456 -17.74 11.70 -15.52
C ASP A 456 -19.11 12.42 -15.43
N ARG A 457 -19.39 13.01 -14.26
CA ARG A 457 -20.55 13.89 -14.05
C ARG A 457 -20.18 15.30 -14.48
N PRO A 458 -20.84 15.86 -15.52
CA PRO A 458 -20.69 17.28 -15.79
C PRO A 458 -21.25 18.06 -14.59
N ALA A 459 -20.36 18.74 -13.87
CA ALA A 459 -20.75 19.73 -12.88
C ALA A 459 -21.78 20.67 -13.51
N ALA A 460 -22.86 20.96 -12.77
CA ALA A 460 -23.94 21.82 -13.25
C ALA A 460 -23.33 23.12 -13.79
N ARG A 461 -23.39 23.31 -15.12
CA ARG A 461 -22.85 24.52 -15.75
C ARG A 461 -23.56 25.71 -15.10
N PRO A 462 -22.84 26.70 -14.54
CA PRO A 462 -23.47 27.99 -14.33
C PRO A 462 -24.04 28.43 -15.69
N SER A 463 -25.23 29.07 -15.66
CA SER A 463 -25.76 29.66 -16.89
C SER A 463 -24.70 30.58 -17.50
N PRO A 464 -24.57 30.64 -18.84
CA PRO A 464 -23.56 31.47 -19.48
C PRO A 464 -23.81 32.93 -19.12
N ALA A 465 -23.13 33.41 -18.08
CA ALA A 465 -23.01 34.81 -17.78
C ALA A 465 -22.34 35.45 -19.01
N VAL A 466 -22.89 36.58 -19.47
CA VAL A 466 -22.24 37.36 -20.51
C VAL A 466 -20.80 37.63 -20.04
N PRO A 467 -19.76 37.28 -20.82
CA PRO A 467 -18.38 37.43 -20.36
C PRO A 467 -18.15 38.88 -19.93
N PRO A 468 -17.51 39.12 -18.77
CA PRO A 468 -17.36 40.46 -18.24
C PRO A 468 -16.60 41.32 -19.25
N ARG A 469 -17.18 42.47 -19.62
CA ARG A 469 -16.58 43.40 -20.59
C ARG A 469 -15.25 44.01 -20.13
N ASP A 470 -14.93 43.87 -18.86
CA ASP A 470 -13.73 44.38 -18.18
C ASP A 470 -13.23 43.29 -17.22
N LEU A 471 -12.25 42.51 -17.68
CA LEU A 471 -11.62 41.43 -16.92
C LEU A 471 -10.83 41.97 -15.70
N PRO A 472 -10.00 43.03 -15.80
CA PRO A 472 -9.36 43.66 -14.64
C PRO A 472 -10.34 44.05 -13.53
N ALA A 473 -11.46 44.70 -13.85
CA ALA A 473 -12.43 45.12 -12.84
C ALA A 473 -13.14 43.93 -12.17
N GLU A 474 -13.42 42.85 -12.90
CA GLU A 474 -13.99 41.62 -12.33
C GLU A 474 -12.97 40.87 -11.46
N ALA A 475 -11.71 40.79 -11.89
CA ALA A 475 -10.64 40.17 -11.12
C ALA A 475 -10.39 40.94 -9.79
N GLY A 476 -10.41 42.27 -9.84
CA GLY A 476 -10.32 43.14 -8.66
C GLY A 476 -11.49 42.93 -7.69
N ARG A 477 -12.73 42.84 -8.19
CA ARG A 477 -13.91 42.49 -7.37
C ARG A 477 -13.75 41.12 -6.72
N GLY A 478 -13.31 40.12 -7.48
CA GLY A 478 -13.12 38.76 -7.00
C GLY A 478 -12.05 38.64 -5.91
N LEU A 479 -10.95 39.36 -6.06
CA LEU A 479 -9.90 39.42 -5.03
C LEU A 479 -10.35 40.17 -3.78
N ALA A 480 -11.05 41.31 -3.91
CA ALA A 480 -11.59 42.05 -2.78
C ALA A 480 -12.59 41.19 -1.98
N ALA A 481 -13.48 40.46 -2.67
CA ALA A 481 -14.39 39.50 -2.05
C ALA A 481 -13.65 38.37 -1.34
N PHE A 482 -12.53 37.86 -1.91
CA PHE A 482 -11.70 36.86 -1.24
C PHE A 482 -11.07 37.41 0.06
N GLN A 483 -10.54 38.63 0.02
CA GLN A 483 -9.95 39.31 1.19
C GLN A 483 -10.99 39.61 2.28
N ALA A 484 -12.25 39.84 1.90
CA ALA A 484 -13.39 39.98 2.81
C ALA A 484 -13.97 38.64 3.31
N ALA A 485 -13.37 37.50 2.95
CA ALA A 485 -13.87 36.13 3.21
C ALA A 485 -15.25 35.81 2.59
N GLU A 486 -15.69 36.57 1.58
CA GLU A 486 -16.92 36.36 0.82
C GLU A 486 -16.69 35.33 -0.30
N TYR A 487 -16.23 34.12 0.05
CA TYR A 487 -15.69 33.14 -0.90
C TYR A 487 -16.64 32.75 -2.04
N ALA A 488 -17.95 32.72 -1.78
CA ALA A 488 -18.95 32.44 -2.82
C ALA A 488 -19.03 33.55 -3.88
N GLN A 489 -18.77 34.81 -3.51
CA GLN A 489 -18.69 35.95 -4.43
C GLN A 489 -17.34 35.99 -5.14
N ALA A 490 -16.25 35.70 -4.42
CA ALA A 490 -14.92 35.53 -5.00
C ALA A 490 -14.91 34.47 -6.10
N VAL A 491 -15.51 33.29 -5.85
CA VAL A 491 -15.65 32.22 -6.87
C VAL A 491 -16.42 32.71 -8.09
N ARG A 492 -17.57 33.39 -7.94
CA ARG A 492 -18.35 33.88 -9.09
C ARG A 492 -17.56 34.82 -9.98
N ALA A 493 -16.88 35.80 -9.39
CA ALA A 493 -16.11 36.80 -10.14
C ALA A 493 -14.83 36.18 -10.75
N LEU A 494 -14.04 35.44 -9.97
CA LEU A 494 -12.77 34.86 -10.43
C LEU A 494 -12.99 33.72 -11.43
N ALA A 495 -14.07 32.93 -11.33
CA ALA A 495 -14.38 31.91 -12.33
C ALA A 495 -14.70 32.53 -13.69
N ALA A 496 -15.47 33.63 -13.73
CA ALA A 496 -15.77 34.34 -14.97
C ALA A 496 -14.51 34.92 -15.65
N VAL A 497 -13.50 35.31 -14.87
CA VAL A 497 -12.20 35.75 -15.40
C VAL A 497 -11.40 34.55 -15.94
N VAL A 498 -11.26 33.49 -15.15
CA VAL A 498 -10.43 32.32 -15.49
C VAL A 498 -11.03 31.49 -16.64
N GLU A 499 -12.35 31.49 -16.83
CA GLU A 499 -13.01 30.85 -17.98
C GLU A 499 -12.69 31.55 -19.31
N VAL A 500 -12.53 32.88 -19.30
CA VAL A 500 -12.18 33.68 -20.49
C VAL A 500 -10.68 33.71 -20.72
N GLU A 501 -9.90 34.00 -19.68
CA GLU A 501 -8.44 34.06 -19.74
C GLU A 501 -7.80 33.27 -18.57
N PRO A 502 -7.55 31.96 -18.76
CA PRO A 502 -6.98 31.09 -17.73
C PRO A 502 -5.61 31.52 -17.16
N ALA A 503 -4.85 32.30 -17.93
CA ALA A 503 -3.54 32.84 -17.54
C ALA A 503 -3.61 34.25 -16.92
N PHE A 504 -4.81 34.81 -16.72
CA PHE A 504 -5.00 36.19 -16.29
C PHE A 504 -4.24 36.50 -14.99
N TRP A 505 -3.48 37.59 -15.02
CA TRP A 505 -2.60 37.99 -13.93
C TRP A 505 -3.11 39.26 -13.26
N ILE A 506 -3.42 39.18 -11.96
CA ILE A 506 -3.80 40.33 -11.15
C ILE A 506 -2.51 41.05 -10.74
N GLU A 507 -2.39 42.32 -11.12
CA GLU A 507 -1.23 43.15 -10.79
C GLU A 507 -1.02 43.20 -9.26
N GLY A 508 0.24 43.07 -8.82
CA GLY A 508 0.61 42.98 -7.40
C GLY A 508 0.16 41.72 -6.64
N HIS A 509 -0.68 40.86 -7.22
CA HIS A 509 -1.34 39.77 -6.49
C HIS A 509 -1.26 38.38 -7.16
N GLY A 510 -0.74 38.28 -8.39
CA GLY A 510 -0.53 37.00 -9.07
C GLY A 510 -1.76 36.48 -9.83
N PRO A 511 -1.75 35.21 -10.28
CA PRO A 511 -2.77 34.68 -11.19
C PRO A 511 -4.17 34.62 -10.57
N ALA A 512 -5.21 34.99 -11.33
CA ALA A 512 -6.60 34.87 -10.88
C ALA A 512 -6.97 33.40 -10.52
N ALA A 513 -6.41 32.43 -11.24
CA ALA A 513 -6.59 31.00 -10.97
C ALA A 513 -6.06 30.55 -9.59
N TYR A 514 -5.03 31.22 -9.04
CA TYR A 514 -4.55 30.93 -7.70
C TYR A 514 -5.63 31.25 -6.66
N TRP A 515 -6.15 32.47 -6.72
CA TRP A 515 -7.20 32.97 -5.83
C TRP A 515 -8.52 32.23 -6.02
N LEU A 516 -8.88 31.84 -7.24
CA LEU A 516 -10.05 31.01 -7.52
C LEU A 516 -9.96 29.66 -6.81
N GLY A 517 -8.83 28.94 -6.95
CA GLY A 517 -8.65 27.66 -6.27
C GLY A 517 -8.60 27.81 -4.75
N ARG A 518 -8.00 28.90 -4.23
CA ARG A 518 -8.05 29.23 -2.78
C ARG A 518 -9.49 29.49 -2.31
N ALA A 519 -10.32 30.14 -3.12
CA ALA A 519 -11.72 30.41 -2.81
C ALA A 519 -12.60 29.13 -2.86
N TYR A 520 -12.29 28.19 -3.76
CA TYR A 520 -12.90 26.85 -3.75
C TYR A 520 -12.49 26.04 -2.52
N ALA A 521 -11.20 26.01 -2.19
CA ALA A 521 -10.68 25.28 -1.02
C ALA A 521 -11.27 25.81 0.30
N ALA A 522 -11.46 27.13 0.42
CA ALA A 522 -12.12 27.76 1.57
C ALA A 522 -13.63 27.44 1.70
N GLN A 523 -14.23 26.83 0.68
CA GLN A 523 -15.61 26.32 0.66
C GLN A 523 -15.66 24.79 0.66
N GLU A 524 -14.55 24.11 0.97
CA GLU A 524 -14.41 22.63 0.96
C GLU A 524 -14.67 22.00 -0.43
N LEU A 525 -14.60 22.80 -1.51
CA LEU A 525 -14.77 22.38 -2.90
C LEU A 525 -13.43 21.91 -3.50
N THR A 526 -12.83 20.89 -2.88
CA THR A 526 -11.47 20.42 -3.17
C THR A 526 -11.23 20.03 -4.64
N PRO A 527 -12.09 19.24 -5.32
CA PRO A 527 -11.88 18.92 -6.74
C PRO A 527 -11.94 20.14 -7.67
N GLN A 528 -12.75 21.14 -7.33
CA GLN A 528 -12.83 22.41 -8.05
C GLN A 528 -11.55 23.24 -7.85
N ALA A 529 -10.99 23.24 -6.63
CA ALA A 529 -9.72 23.88 -6.33
C ALA A 529 -8.56 23.26 -7.13
N HIS A 530 -8.47 21.92 -7.15
CA HIS A 530 -7.46 21.19 -7.92
C HIS A 530 -7.55 21.53 -9.42
N ARG A 531 -8.73 21.43 -10.02
CA ARG A 531 -8.94 21.77 -11.44
C ARG A 531 -8.60 23.23 -11.75
N ALA A 532 -8.95 24.18 -10.88
CA ALA A 532 -8.62 25.60 -11.07
C ALA A 532 -7.09 25.84 -11.09
N TRP A 533 -6.35 25.23 -10.16
CA TRP A 533 -4.89 25.36 -10.12
C TRP A 533 -4.19 24.60 -11.25
N GLN A 534 -4.62 23.37 -11.57
CA GLN A 534 -4.12 22.60 -12.72
C GLN A 534 -4.27 23.39 -14.03
N HIS A 535 -5.47 23.91 -14.28
CA HIS A 535 -5.78 24.66 -15.50
C HIS A 535 -4.99 25.99 -15.57
N GLY A 536 -4.89 26.70 -14.44
CA GLY A 536 -4.08 27.92 -14.32
C GLY A 536 -2.59 27.69 -14.58
N LEU A 537 -1.99 26.65 -13.98
CA LEU A 537 -0.58 26.29 -14.21
C LEU A 537 -0.34 25.91 -15.67
N ALA A 538 -1.21 25.09 -16.27
CA ALA A 538 -1.13 24.71 -17.68
C ALA A 538 -1.32 25.90 -18.64
N ALA A 539 -2.02 26.95 -18.23
CA ALA A 539 -2.17 28.19 -18.99
C ALA A 539 -0.94 29.09 -18.86
N LEU A 540 -0.43 29.31 -17.65
CA LEU A 540 0.79 30.09 -17.40
C LEU A 540 1.99 29.49 -18.14
N ARG A 541 2.15 28.16 -18.11
CA ARG A 541 3.23 27.43 -18.81
C ARG A 541 3.25 27.73 -20.31
N ARG A 542 2.08 27.87 -20.96
CA ARG A 542 1.96 28.28 -22.38
C ARG A 542 2.38 29.73 -22.66
N THR A 543 2.43 30.58 -21.64
CA THR A 543 2.90 31.98 -21.72
C THR A 543 4.35 32.16 -21.24
N GLY A 544 5.07 31.07 -20.94
CA GLY A 544 6.41 31.12 -20.35
C GLY A 544 6.45 31.57 -18.89
N ARG A 545 5.31 31.59 -18.19
CA ARG A 545 5.19 31.99 -16.78
C ARG A 545 5.00 30.78 -15.87
N PHE A 546 5.40 30.92 -14.61
CA PHE A 546 5.16 29.96 -13.54
C PHE A 546 4.79 30.69 -12.25
N HIS A 547 4.06 30.04 -11.34
CA HIS A 547 3.65 30.64 -10.07
C HIS A 547 3.85 29.63 -8.91
N PRO A 548 5.01 29.66 -8.23
CA PRO A 548 5.36 28.70 -7.19
C PRO A 548 4.29 28.50 -6.11
N PRO A 549 3.62 29.55 -5.57
CA PRO A 549 2.56 29.37 -4.57
C PRO A 549 1.31 28.63 -5.09
N MET A 550 1.05 28.62 -6.40
CA MET A 550 -0.07 27.85 -6.97
C MET A 550 0.30 26.38 -7.14
N ALA A 551 1.54 26.10 -7.56
CA ALA A 551 2.07 24.73 -7.60
C ALA A 551 2.11 24.11 -6.20
N ASP A 552 2.61 24.84 -5.20
CA ASP A 552 2.60 24.38 -3.80
C ASP A 552 1.19 24.10 -3.28
N ALA A 553 0.22 25.00 -3.55
CA ALA A 553 -1.17 24.81 -3.15
C ALA A 553 -1.79 23.55 -3.78
N LEU A 554 -1.56 23.33 -5.07
CA LEU A 554 -2.00 22.11 -5.76
C LEU A 554 -1.37 20.86 -5.14
N VAL A 555 -0.04 20.84 -5.01
CA VAL A 555 0.71 19.71 -4.43
C VAL A 555 0.21 19.36 -3.02
N ARG A 556 0.14 20.34 -2.11
CA ARG A 556 -0.28 20.07 -0.73
C ARG A 556 -1.74 19.62 -0.64
N SER A 557 -2.64 20.26 -1.39
CA SER A 557 -4.07 19.92 -1.37
C SER A 557 -4.34 18.52 -1.92
N VAL A 558 -3.71 18.16 -3.04
CA VAL A 558 -3.88 16.85 -3.69
C VAL A 558 -3.40 15.71 -2.79
N PHE A 559 -2.21 15.85 -2.18
CA PHE A 559 -1.63 14.80 -1.34
C PHE A 559 -2.30 14.69 0.03
N ALA A 560 -2.81 15.79 0.60
CA ALA A 560 -3.62 15.78 1.82
C ALA A 560 -5.03 15.18 1.58
N ALA A 561 -5.67 15.50 0.45
CA ALA A 561 -6.98 14.97 0.06
C ALA A 561 -6.93 13.53 -0.48
N ARG A 562 -5.72 13.02 -0.78
CA ARG A 562 -5.48 11.71 -1.43
C ARG A 562 -6.20 11.59 -2.78
N ASP A 563 -6.22 12.68 -3.54
CA ASP A 563 -6.88 12.77 -4.84
C ASP A 563 -6.01 12.12 -5.94
N GLY A 564 -6.21 10.82 -6.15
CA GLY A 564 -5.45 10.01 -7.10
C GLY A 564 -5.54 10.48 -8.56
N GLU A 565 -6.68 11.06 -8.98
CA GLU A 565 -6.84 11.60 -10.34
C GLU A 565 -5.94 12.82 -10.58
N ALA A 566 -5.58 13.54 -9.51
CA ALA A 566 -4.76 14.74 -9.56
C ALA A 566 -3.25 14.48 -9.32
N TYR A 567 -2.83 13.24 -9.00
CA TYR A 567 -1.44 12.92 -8.66
C TYR A 567 -0.45 13.25 -9.79
N GLU A 568 -0.77 12.91 -11.04
CA GLU A 568 0.10 13.20 -12.19
C GLU A 568 0.38 14.70 -12.30
N ALA A 569 -0.67 15.51 -12.35
CA ALA A 569 -0.56 16.96 -12.45
C ALA A 569 0.09 17.62 -11.21
N ALA A 570 -0.04 17.01 -10.03
CA ALA A 570 0.63 17.47 -8.81
C ALA A 570 2.13 17.13 -8.81
N VAL A 571 2.52 15.92 -9.25
CA VAL A 571 3.93 15.55 -9.47
C VAL A 571 4.57 16.47 -10.50
N ASP A 572 3.87 16.74 -11.60
CA ASP A 572 4.31 17.64 -12.67
C ASP A 572 4.48 19.10 -12.18
N ALA A 573 3.58 19.55 -11.30
CA ALA A 573 3.67 20.85 -10.63
C ALA A 573 4.83 20.90 -9.62
N TYR A 574 5.11 19.80 -8.90
CA TYR A 574 6.23 19.69 -7.97
C TYR A 574 7.59 19.70 -8.68
N LEU A 575 7.74 19.00 -9.80
CA LEU A 575 8.97 19.04 -10.60
C LEU A 575 9.22 20.44 -11.16
N ALA A 576 8.19 21.12 -11.67
CA ALA A 576 8.29 22.52 -12.11
C ALA A 576 8.57 23.49 -10.93
N LEU A 577 8.08 23.18 -9.73
CA LEU A 577 8.35 23.95 -8.52
C LEU A 577 9.84 23.86 -8.11
N LEU A 578 10.45 22.67 -8.23
CA LEU A 578 11.90 22.52 -8.04
C LEU A 578 12.71 23.24 -9.12
N GLU A 579 12.33 23.13 -10.41
CA GLU A 579 12.98 23.88 -11.51
C GLU A 579 12.93 25.40 -11.27
N SER A 580 11.89 25.93 -10.59
CA SER A 580 11.77 27.36 -10.32
C SER A 580 12.80 27.94 -9.33
N LEU A 581 13.54 27.09 -8.58
CA LEU A 581 14.62 27.54 -7.69
C LEU A 581 15.76 28.25 -8.44
N ASP A 582 16.02 27.85 -9.69
CA ASP A 582 17.10 28.43 -10.50
C ASP A 582 16.84 29.90 -10.89
N ALA A 583 15.58 30.35 -10.85
CA ALA A 583 15.24 31.75 -11.09
C ALA A 583 15.52 32.67 -9.89
N ALA A 584 15.60 32.11 -8.67
CA ALA A 584 15.87 32.85 -7.44
C ALA A 584 17.34 32.74 -6.96
N GLY A 585 18.06 31.71 -7.40
CA GLY A 585 19.51 31.58 -7.20
C GLY A 585 19.94 31.64 -5.72
N ASP A 586 20.92 32.48 -5.41
CA ASP A 586 21.44 32.67 -4.05
C ASP A 586 20.40 33.25 -3.07
N GLU A 587 19.36 33.93 -3.55
CA GLU A 587 18.34 34.56 -2.70
C GLU A 587 17.12 33.65 -2.43
N ALA A 588 17.10 32.42 -2.97
CA ALA A 588 15.95 31.50 -2.90
C ALA A 588 15.43 31.20 -1.48
N ALA A 589 16.29 31.28 -0.46
CA ALA A 589 15.91 31.10 0.95
C ALA A 589 15.18 32.32 1.56
N GLY A 590 15.35 33.51 0.98
CA GLY A 590 14.78 34.78 1.46
C GLY A 590 13.68 35.36 0.57
N ASP A 591 13.62 34.98 -0.71
CA ASP A 591 12.59 35.41 -1.66
C ASP A 591 11.20 34.81 -1.31
N PRO A 592 10.18 35.62 -1.01
CA PRO A 592 8.82 35.15 -0.76
C PRO A 592 8.18 34.39 -1.93
N ALA A 593 8.62 34.62 -3.18
CA ALA A 593 8.13 33.90 -4.34
C ALA A 593 8.74 32.49 -4.44
N ALA A 594 10.03 32.34 -4.12
CA ALA A 594 10.73 31.04 -4.08
C ALA A 594 10.50 30.22 -2.80
N ALA A 595 10.09 30.86 -1.69
CA ALA A 595 9.93 30.21 -0.39
C ALA A 595 9.16 28.86 -0.40
N PRO A 596 8.06 28.67 -1.16
CA PRO A 596 7.40 27.36 -1.24
C PRO A 596 8.29 26.27 -1.85
N ALA A 597 9.04 26.59 -2.91
CA ALA A 597 10.00 25.68 -3.53
C ALA A 597 11.17 25.35 -2.60
N PHE A 598 11.66 26.36 -1.87
CA PHE A 598 12.74 26.17 -0.89
C PHE A 598 12.33 25.24 0.25
N VAL A 599 11.08 25.34 0.75
CA VAL A 599 10.55 24.37 1.74
C VAL A 599 10.54 22.94 1.18
N HIS A 600 10.13 22.75 -0.08
CA HIS A 600 10.17 21.41 -0.71
C HIS A 600 11.60 20.88 -0.89
N LEU A 601 12.57 21.74 -1.22
CA LEU A 601 13.99 21.37 -1.22
C LEU A 601 14.43 20.88 0.18
N LEU A 602 14.08 21.58 1.26
CA LEU A 602 14.44 21.14 2.61
C LEU A 602 13.73 19.84 3.03
N GLN A 603 12.52 19.60 2.52
CA GLN A 603 11.79 18.34 2.72
C GLN A 603 12.40 17.17 1.91
N MET A 604 13.01 17.46 0.75
CA MET A 604 13.72 16.52 -0.11
C MET A 604 15.16 16.22 0.36
N GLU A 605 15.85 17.20 0.94
CA GLU A 605 17.27 17.12 1.34
C GLU A 605 17.67 15.83 2.10
N PRO A 606 16.86 15.27 3.03
CA PRO A 606 17.23 14.06 3.75
C PRO A 606 17.44 12.83 2.86
N LEU A 607 16.87 12.82 1.64
CA LEU A 607 16.98 11.74 0.65
C LEU A 607 18.31 11.74 -0.12
N LEU A 608 19.00 12.88 -0.15
CA LEU A 608 20.22 13.08 -0.92
C LEU A 608 21.44 12.50 -0.19
N THR A 609 22.38 11.93 -0.94
CA THR A 609 23.71 11.58 -0.44
C THR A 609 24.53 12.84 -0.10
N PRO A 610 25.65 12.73 0.65
CA PRO A 610 26.53 13.87 0.90
C PRO A 610 27.05 14.55 -0.38
N ALA A 611 27.40 13.76 -1.41
CA ALA A 611 27.89 14.27 -2.69
C ALA A 611 26.80 15.00 -3.49
N GLU A 612 25.55 14.51 -3.44
CA GLU A 612 24.41 15.15 -4.09
C GLU A 612 24.01 16.46 -3.39
N ARG A 613 23.99 16.50 -2.04
CA ARG A 613 23.78 17.76 -1.30
C ARG A 613 24.82 18.82 -1.65
N ALA A 614 26.09 18.41 -1.82
CA ALA A 614 27.18 19.31 -2.22
C ALA A 614 27.06 19.82 -3.67
N ARG A 615 26.25 19.20 -4.53
CA ARG A 615 25.90 19.74 -5.87
C ARG A 615 24.76 20.76 -5.82
N VAL A 616 23.97 20.76 -4.75
CA VAL A 616 22.77 21.60 -4.60
C VAL A 616 23.09 22.89 -3.84
N PHE A 617 23.74 22.78 -2.67
CA PHE A 617 24.00 23.90 -1.78
C PHE A 617 25.44 24.43 -1.92
N ALA A 618 25.56 25.73 -2.19
CA ALA A 618 26.84 26.44 -2.13
C ALA A 618 27.24 26.76 -0.67
N ASP A 619 26.30 27.23 0.15
CA ASP A 619 26.39 27.26 1.62
C ASP A 619 25.07 26.80 2.24
N ARG A 620 25.03 25.53 2.66
CA ARG A 620 23.89 24.90 3.32
C ARG A 620 23.42 25.65 4.59
N ARG A 621 24.31 26.34 5.31
CA ARG A 621 23.94 27.08 6.53
C ARG A 621 23.25 28.40 6.22
N ARG A 622 23.58 29.01 5.08
CA ARG A 622 22.92 30.23 4.55
C ARG A 622 21.72 29.93 3.67
N GLY A 623 21.63 28.71 3.15
CA GLY A 623 20.59 28.29 2.20
C GLY A 623 20.87 28.69 0.76
N THR A 624 22.10 29.08 0.41
CA THR A 624 22.46 29.48 -0.96
C THR A 624 22.68 28.26 -1.85
N LEU A 625 22.27 28.37 -3.12
CA LEU A 625 22.21 27.26 -4.07
C LEU A 625 23.20 27.44 -5.22
N HIS A 626 23.72 26.33 -5.75
CA HIS A 626 24.49 26.39 -6.99
C HIS A 626 23.58 26.71 -8.19
N PRO A 627 24.06 27.45 -9.21
CA PRO A 627 23.30 27.66 -10.45
C PRO A 627 22.92 26.33 -11.11
N GLY A 628 21.64 26.16 -11.46
CA GLY A 628 21.13 24.91 -12.05
C GLY A 628 20.78 23.81 -11.03
N ALA A 629 20.82 24.11 -9.72
CA ALA A 629 20.42 23.18 -8.67
C ALA A 629 18.95 22.74 -8.81
N GLY A 630 18.04 23.64 -9.18
CA GLY A 630 16.62 23.34 -9.39
C GLY A 630 16.39 22.33 -10.50
N ALA A 631 16.96 22.58 -11.68
CA ALA A 631 16.97 21.67 -12.81
C ALA A 631 17.66 20.33 -12.48
N TRP A 632 18.76 20.36 -11.71
CA TRP A 632 19.44 19.16 -11.24
C TRP A 632 18.54 18.29 -10.35
N LEU A 633 17.81 18.90 -9.39
CA LEU A 633 16.88 18.21 -8.49
C LEU A 633 15.69 17.61 -9.25
N ALA A 634 15.14 18.33 -10.22
CA ALA A 634 14.03 17.83 -11.03
C ALA A 634 14.46 16.66 -11.94
N ARG A 635 15.66 16.73 -12.56
CA ARG A 635 16.26 15.61 -13.30
C ARG A 635 16.53 14.42 -12.38
N TRP A 636 17.05 14.65 -11.17
CA TRP A 636 17.30 13.61 -10.18
C TRP A 636 16.03 12.81 -9.88
N TRP A 637 14.90 13.50 -9.63
CA TRP A 637 13.61 12.83 -9.42
C TRP A 637 13.13 12.03 -10.62
N ARG A 638 13.22 12.59 -11.84
CA ARG A 638 12.82 11.88 -13.07
C ARG A 638 13.63 10.59 -13.26
N ALA A 639 14.92 10.58 -12.92
CA ALA A 639 15.76 9.38 -12.96
C ALA A 639 15.38 8.30 -11.93
N GLN A 640 14.61 8.63 -10.89
CA GLN A 640 14.20 7.69 -9.84
C GLN A 640 12.86 6.97 -10.12
N ASP A 641 12.22 7.26 -11.25
CA ASP A 641 10.93 6.71 -11.64
C ASP A 641 10.95 5.16 -11.68
N PRO A 642 10.30 4.46 -10.74
CA PRO A 642 10.43 3.02 -10.58
C PRO A 642 9.58 2.24 -11.59
N LEU A 643 8.52 2.83 -12.14
CA LEU A 643 7.60 2.20 -13.08
C LEU A 643 7.39 3.11 -14.31
N PRO A 644 8.42 3.27 -15.17
CA PRO A 644 8.38 4.15 -16.35
C PRO A 644 7.34 3.75 -17.42
N GLY A 645 6.58 2.66 -17.19
CA GLY A 645 5.41 2.30 -17.96
C GLY A 645 4.12 3.03 -17.57
N THR A 646 4.11 3.82 -16.49
CA THR A 646 3.00 4.72 -16.11
C THR A 646 3.35 6.19 -16.43
N PRO A 647 2.37 7.10 -16.51
CA PRO A 647 2.63 8.54 -16.66
C PRO A 647 3.01 9.24 -15.34
N LEU A 648 2.86 8.55 -14.19
CA LEU A 648 3.09 9.10 -12.86
C LEU A 648 4.41 8.58 -12.31
N ASN A 649 5.37 9.46 -12.03
CA ASN A 649 6.54 9.06 -11.24
C ASN A 649 6.11 8.72 -9.80
N GLU A 650 5.91 7.43 -9.49
CA GLU A 650 5.36 7.02 -8.20
C GLU A 650 6.33 7.26 -7.05
N ARG A 651 7.64 7.35 -7.35
CA ARG A 651 8.66 7.64 -6.33
C ARG A 651 8.58 9.10 -5.85
N VAL A 652 8.21 10.05 -6.71
CA VAL A 652 7.83 11.42 -6.29
C VAL A 652 6.50 11.39 -5.50
N ALA A 653 5.51 10.64 -5.96
CA ALA A 653 4.22 10.54 -5.25
C ALA A 653 4.37 9.94 -3.84
N GLU A 654 5.16 8.88 -3.68
CA GLU A 654 5.52 8.30 -2.38
C GLU A 654 6.22 9.32 -1.48
N HIS A 655 7.15 10.11 -2.03
CA HIS A 655 7.80 11.18 -1.27
C HIS A 655 6.80 12.22 -0.77
N LEU A 656 5.91 12.71 -1.63
CA LEU A 656 4.91 13.71 -1.28
C LEU A 656 3.89 13.17 -0.26
N HIS A 657 3.50 11.88 -0.35
CA HIS A 657 2.71 11.22 0.69
C HIS A 657 3.44 11.12 2.03
N ARG A 658 4.76 10.84 2.03
CA ARG A 658 5.55 10.81 3.27
C ARG A 658 5.73 12.20 3.88
N VAL A 659 5.88 13.24 3.05
CA VAL A 659 5.95 14.64 3.48
C VAL A 659 4.62 15.10 4.09
N ASP A 660 3.49 14.80 3.45
CA ASP A 660 2.15 15.04 4.00
C ASP A 660 1.95 14.33 5.36
N TYR A 661 2.29 13.05 5.42
CA TYR A 661 2.23 12.28 6.66
C TYR A 661 3.12 12.89 7.75
N ALA A 662 4.35 13.27 7.44
CA ALA A 662 5.29 13.85 8.40
C ALA A 662 4.84 15.23 8.92
N ARG A 663 4.27 16.08 8.04
CA ARG A 663 3.67 17.36 8.42
C ARG A 663 2.43 17.21 9.30
N THR A 664 1.73 16.08 9.20
CA THR A 664 0.55 15.77 10.03
C THR A 664 0.93 15.17 11.39
N HIS A 665 1.86 14.20 11.43
CA HIS A 665 2.14 13.39 12.62
C HIS A 665 3.38 13.81 13.41
N TYR A 666 4.34 14.51 12.78
CA TYR A 666 5.61 14.92 13.38
C TYR A 666 5.81 16.45 13.29
N ARG A 667 4.69 17.19 13.21
CA ARG A 667 4.63 18.63 12.97
C ARG A 667 5.48 19.44 13.96
N TYR A 668 6.28 20.37 13.44
CA TYR A 668 7.00 21.35 14.24
C TYR A 668 7.22 22.64 13.43
N ASP A 669 6.31 23.59 13.58
CA ASP A 669 6.19 24.80 12.74
C ASP A 669 7.40 25.75 12.79
N ARG A 670 8.29 25.60 13.78
CA ARG A 670 9.53 26.38 13.88
C ARG A 670 10.69 25.77 13.09
N ALA A 671 10.56 24.56 12.54
CA ALA A 671 11.52 24.02 11.59
C ALA A 671 11.14 24.44 10.17
N PRO A 672 12.08 24.89 9.32
CA PRO A 672 11.79 25.30 7.94
C PRO A 672 11.13 24.22 7.07
N ASP A 673 11.42 22.94 7.33
CA ASP A 673 10.82 21.77 6.69
C ASP A 673 9.45 21.37 7.29
N GLY A 674 9.05 21.96 8.42
CA GLY A 674 7.73 21.83 9.04
C GLY A 674 7.53 20.63 9.97
N PHE A 675 8.56 19.84 10.24
CA PHE A 675 8.51 18.68 11.13
C PHE A 675 9.79 18.50 11.95
N ASP A 676 9.71 17.66 12.99
CA ASP A 676 10.84 17.28 13.83
C ASP A 676 11.69 16.15 13.22
N ASP A 677 12.73 15.69 13.92
CA ASP A 677 13.68 14.71 13.35
C ASP A 677 13.02 13.35 13.03
N ARG A 678 11.88 12.99 13.65
CA ARG A 678 11.09 11.81 13.27
C ARG A 678 10.52 11.95 11.86
N GLY A 679 10.07 13.16 11.50
CA GLY A 679 9.58 13.46 10.16
C GLY A 679 10.66 13.29 9.08
N ARG A 680 11.89 13.73 9.37
CA ARG A 680 13.04 13.58 8.46
C ARG A 680 13.39 12.12 8.19
N ILE A 681 13.40 11.29 9.22
CA ILE A 681 13.66 9.84 9.08
C ILE A 681 12.47 9.14 8.39
N PHE A 682 11.23 9.52 8.70
CA PHE A 682 10.04 8.99 8.02
C PHE A 682 10.01 9.33 6.52
N VAL A 683 10.44 10.52 6.11
CA VAL A 683 10.55 10.87 4.68
C VAL A 683 11.56 9.97 3.97
N ARG A 684 12.70 9.66 4.62
CA ARG A 684 13.74 8.77 4.06
C ARG A 684 13.29 7.33 3.85
N PHE A 685 12.60 6.73 4.83
CA PHE A 685 12.38 5.28 4.89
C PHE A 685 10.92 4.83 5.00
N GLY A 686 9.98 5.77 5.19
CA GLY A 686 8.59 5.46 5.51
C GLY A 686 8.42 5.01 6.97
N ALA A 687 7.40 4.19 7.23
CA ALA A 687 7.14 3.67 8.57
C ALA A 687 8.21 2.66 9.01
N PRO A 688 8.72 2.72 10.25
CA PRO A 688 9.65 1.72 10.78
C PRO A 688 8.97 0.34 10.86
N ARG A 689 9.77 -0.73 10.87
CA ARG A 689 9.24 -2.10 11.07
C ARG A 689 8.79 -2.29 12.53
N ASN A 690 9.59 -1.78 13.46
CA ASN A 690 9.26 -1.73 14.88
C ASN A 690 9.37 -0.28 15.38
N LYS A 691 8.36 0.17 16.13
CA LYS A 691 8.37 1.43 16.89
C LYS A 691 8.06 1.09 18.36
N THR A 692 8.97 1.46 19.26
CA THR A 692 8.91 1.12 20.70
C THR A 692 9.16 2.38 21.53
N ILE A 693 8.73 2.40 22.79
CA ILE A 693 9.11 3.42 23.77
C ILE A 693 10.04 2.77 24.80
N ILE A 694 11.21 3.36 25.04
CA ILE A 694 12.19 2.86 26.00
C ILE A 694 11.82 3.38 27.39
N ARG A 695 11.62 2.44 28.33
CA ARG A 695 11.15 2.70 29.70
C ARG A 695 12.06 2.01 30.72
N PRO A 696 13.29 2.50 30.96
CA PRO A 696 14.21 1.89 31.91
C PRO A 696 13.59 1.85 33.32
N ASP A 697 13.79 0.73 34.02
CA ASP A 697 13.47 0.63 35.45
C ASP A 697 14.54 1.35 36.26
N LEU A 698 14.15 2.43 36.95
CA LEU A 698 15.04 3.25 37.80
C LEU A 698 14.96 2.86 39.28
N ASN A 699 14.25 1.79 39.65
CA ASN A 699 14.23 1.30 41.04
C ASN A 699 15.62 0.90 41.58
N PRO A 700 16.51 0.23 40.81
CA PRO A 700 17.88 -0.03 41.24
C PRO A 700 18.67 1.26 41.50
N THR A 701 18.60 2.22 40.57
CA THR A 701 19.18 3.56 40.72
C THR A 701 18.71 4.25 42.01
N MET A 702 17.41 4.22 42.33
CA MET A 702 16.87 4.77 43.58
C MET A 702 17.23 3.95 44.83
N ALA A 703 17.57 2.66 44.71
CA ALA A 703 18.06 1.85 45.82
C ALA A 703 19.44 2.32 46.27
N VAL A 704 20.36 2.60 45.34
CA VAL A 704 21.72 3.08 45.62
C VAL A 704 21.72 4.32 46.54
N PHE A 705 20.88 5.32 46.25
CA PHE A 705 20.76 6.52 47.11
C PHE A 705 20.23 6.17 48.50
N ARG A 706 19.21 5.32 48.61
CA ARG A 706 18.61 4.90 49.89
C ARG A 706 19.58 4.11 50.76
N GLU A 707 20.31 3.17 50.17
CA GLU A 707 21.29 2.32 50.85
C GLU A 707 22.50 3.11 51.36
N ASN A 708 22.92 4.16 50.63
CA ASN A 708 23.97 5.08 51.05
C ASN A 708 23.46 6.25 51.92
N ALA A 709 22.19 6.21 52.37
CA ALA A 709 21.53 7.25 53.17
C ALA A 709 21.61 8.67 52.57
N MET A 710 21.59 8.77 51.24
CA MET A 710 21.67 10.03 50.50
C MET A 710 20.29 10.52 50.04
N PRO A 711 20.05 11.85 49.98
CA PRO A 711 18.87 12.39 49.32
C PRO A 711 18.93 12.10 47.80
N LEU A 712 17.78 11.88 47.17
CA LEU A 712 17.69 11.86 45.71
C LEU A 712 18.01 13.25 45.15
N PRO A 713 18.75 13.36 44.03
CA PRO A 713 19.12 14.65 43.42
C PRO A 713 17.91 15.37 42.80
N GLY A 714 16.82 14.65 42.55
CA GLY A 714 15.57 15.16 42.01
C GLY A 714 14.61 14.02 41.63
N PRO A 715 13.47 14.32 41.00
CA PRO A 715 12.62 13.30 40.39
C PRO A 715 13.35 12.70 39.18
N LEU A 716 13.75 11.44 39.27
CA LEU A 716 14.47 10.74 38.21
C LEU A 716 13.51 10.39 37.06
N LEU A 717 13.35 11.31 36.11
CA LEU A 717 12.42 11.19 34.99
C LEU A 717 13.15 10.83 33.69
N VAL A 718 12.64 9.81 33.00
CA VAL A 718 13.06 9.47 31.63
C VAL A 718 12.37 10.42 30.66
N PRO A 719 13.09 11.15 29.80
CA PRO A 719 12.46 12.02 28.81
C PRO A 719 11.57 11.23 27.82
N PRO A 720 10.44 11.80 27.36
CA PRO A 720 9.59 11.17 26.34
C PRO A 720 10.41 10.81 25.09
N ASN A 721 10.33 9.55 24.67
CA ASN A 721 11.19 9.01 23.63
C ASN A 721 10.45 8.06 22.69
N GLU A 722 11.03 7.83 21.52
CA GLU A 722 10.62 6.78 20.58
C GLU A 722 11.87 6.11 20.01
N PHE A 723 11.90 4.79 19.96
CA PHE A 723 12.93 4.00 19.32
C PHE A 723 12.37 3.33 18.07
N TRP A 724 12.96 3.61 16.91
CA TRP A 724 12.52 3.12 15.61
C TRP A 724 13.59 2.20 15.01
N SER A 725 13.17 1.05 14.48
CA SER A 725 14.05 0.08 13.82
C SER A 725 13.61 -0.20 12.38
N TYR A 726 14.57 -0.11 11.46
CA TYR A 726 14.41 -0.35 10.03
C TYR A 726 15.24 -1.55 9.55
N ARG A 727 15.28 -2.67 10.30
CA ARG A 727 16.00 -3.91 9.91
C ARG A 727 15.63 -4.55 8.56
N HIS A 728 14.61 -4.05 7.87
CA HIS A 728 14.26 -4.43 6.49
C HIS A 728 15.00 -3.59 5.43
N VAL A 729 15.58 -2.47 5.83
CA VAL A 729 16.46 -1.60 5.04
C VAL A 729 17.91 -2.01 5.27
N ASP A 730 18.34 -2.02 6.54
CA ASP A 730 19.68 -2.38 6.98
C ASP A 730 19.70 -2.63 8.50
N GLU A 731 20.64 -3.44 9.01
CA GLU A 731 20.72 -3.75 10.45
C GLU A 731 21.21 -2.58 11.31
N ALA A 732 21.99 -1.63 10.77
CA ALA A 732 22.42 -0.45 11.50
C ALA A 732 21.35 0.66 11.56
N ALA A 733 20.21 0.48 10.88
CA ALA A 733 19.15 1.47 10.73
C ALA A 733 18.23 1.58 11.98
N GLN A 734 18.84 1.84 13.14
CA GLN A 734 18.15 2.25 14.37
C GLN A 734 18.25 3.76 14.65
N TYR A 735 17.13 4.32 15.10
CA TYR A 735 16.99 5.73 15.44
C TYR A 735 16.28 5.88 16.79
N LEU A 736 16.96 6.48 17.76
CA LEU A 736 16.40 6.88 19.04
C LEU A 736 16.05 8.37 18.98
N PHE A 737 14.78 8.70 19.18
CA PHE A 737 14.30 10.07 19.25
C PHE A 737 13.95 10.42 20.69
N VAL A 738 14.38 11.58 21.14
CA VAL A 738 14.12 12.07 22.50
C VAL A 738 13.55 13.48 22.43
N LEU A 739 12.51 13.74 23.22
CA LEU A 739 11.89 15.06 23.33
C LEU A 739 12.86 16.01 24.05
N LYS A 740 13.41 16.98 23.31
CA LYS A 740 14.28 18.04 23.81
C LYS A 740 13.76 19.39 23.34
N GLU A 741 13.73 20.38 24.23
CA GLU A 741 13.38 21.77 23.86
C GLU A 741 11.99 21.91 23.19
N GLY A 742 11.06 20.98 23.49
CA GLY A 742 9.71 20.95 22.93
C GLY A 742 9.56 20.26 21.56
N ARG A 743 10.56 19.51 21.09
CA ARG A 743 10.48 18.70 19.85
C ARG A 743 11.27 17.39 19.95
N TYR A 744 10.91 16.36 19.19
CA TYR A 744 11.73 15.16 19.14
C TYR A 744 12.99 15.42 18.29
N ARG A 745 14.14 15.16 18.89
CA ARG A 745 15.45 15.23 18.23
C ARG A 745 16.08 13.85 18.19
N LEU A 746 16.91 13.58 17.20
CA LEU A 746 17.75 12.38 17.24
C LEU A 746 18.66 12.45 18.48
N GLY A 747 18.66 11.39 19.28
CA GLY A 747 19.38 11.30 20.56
C GLY A 747 20.24 10.04 20.66
N THR A 748 20.98 9.96 21.75
CA THR A 748 21.80 8.79 22.15
C THR A 748 21.17 8.10 23.36
N PRO A 749 21.53 6.85 23.69
CA PRO A 749 21.12 6.18 24.93
C PRO A 749 21.34 7.03 26.19
N GLU A 750 22.42 7.80 26.24
CA GLU A 750 22.72 8.79 27.28
C GLU A 750 21.58 9.81 27.51
N ASP A 751 20.77 10.12 26.50
CA ASP A 751 19.63 11.03 26.64
C ASP A 751 18.45 10.45 27.40
N LEU A 752 18.42 9.13 27.62
CA LEU A 752 17.40 8.44 28.42
C LEU A 752 17.77 8.39 29.90
N VAL A 753 19.02 8.72 30.25
CA VAL A 753 19.48 8.83 31.63
C VAL A 753 18.93 10.13 32.24
N PRO A 754 18.33 10.08 33.45
CA PRO A 754 17.85 11.28 34.15
C PRO A 754 18.92 12.37 34.22
N THR A 755 18.52 13.61 33.90
CA THR A 755 19.45 14.75 33.78
C THR A 755 20.10 15.08 35.12
N GLU A 756 19.39 14.79 36.21
CA GLU A 756 19.80 14.91 37.61
C GLU A 756 21.02 14.02 37.93
N LEU A 757 21.19 12.92 37.21
CA LEU A 757 22.36 12.04 37.33
C LEU A 757 23.52 12.51 36.44
N ARG A 758 23.21 13.09 35.28
CA ARG A 758 24.21 13.61 34.33
C ARG A 758 24.83 14.94 34.75
N ALA A 759 24.13 15.72 35.58
CA ALA A 759 24.52 17.09 35.97
C ALA A 759 25.37 17.19 37.25
N ALA A 760 25.84 16.08 37.84
CA ALA A 760 26.58 16.11 39.09
C ALA A 760 27.92 16.91 38.99
N PRO A 761 28.29 17.67 40.04
CA PRO A 761 29.33 18.68 39.95
C PRO A 761 30.76 18.09 40.06
N GLY A 762 31.23 17.48 38.98
CA GLY A 762 32.63 17.12 38.82
C GLY A 762 32.84 15.97 37.83
N ARG A 763 33.70 16.17 36.82
CA ARG A 763 34.37 15.01 36.21
C ARG A 763 35.15 14.31 37.30
N PHE A 764 34.96 12.99 37.46
CA PHE A 764 35.56 12.19 38.53
C PHE A 764 37.10 12.21 38.56
N GLY A 765 37.76 12.75 37.52
CA GLY A 765 39.21 12.91 37.37
C GLY A 765 39.92 13.99 38.21
N ARG A 766 39.34 14.52 39.30
CA ARG A 766 40.10 15.30 40.31
C ARG A 766 39.88 14.75 41.72
N MET A 767 40.76 13.84 42.12
CA MET A 767 40.93 13.42 43.52
C MET A 767 40.94 14.66 44.45
N PRO A 768 40.07 14.73 45.48
CA PRO A 768 40.16 15.76 46.50
C PRO A 768 41.52 15.68 47.20
N ARG A 769 42.24 16.81 47.28
CA ARG A 769 43.54 16.90 48.01
C ARG A 769 43.40 16.82 49.54
N SER A 770 42.18 16.66 50.04
CA SER A 770 41.82 16.57 51.45
C SER A 770 41.07 15.27 51.71
N GLY A 771 41.41 14.55 52.80
CA GLY A 771 40.79 13.28 53.20
C GLY A 771 39.35 13.40 53.73
N ASN A 772 38.46 14.08 53.00
CA ASN A 772 37.04 14.16 53.29
C ASN A 772 36.33 12.92 52.71
N THR A 773 36.30 11.84 53.49
CA THR A 773 35.69 10.56 53.12
C THR A 773 34.19 10.65 52.83
N ALA A 774 33.49 11.68 53.33
CA ALA A 774 32.07 11.88 53.04
C ALA A 774 31.82 12.30 51.58
N ALA A 775 32.67 13.17 51.02
CA ALA A 775 32.57 13.60 49.62
C ALA A 775 32.87 12.43 48.66
N LEU A 776 33.93 11.65 48.93
CA LEU A 776 34.26 10.46 48.15
C LEU A 776 33.13 9.42 48.16
N ARG A 777 32.44 9.23 49.30
CA ARG A 777 31.28 8.34 49.40
C ARG A 777 30.09 8.85 48.57
N GLN A 778 29.86 10.15 48.53
CA GLN A 778 28.83 10.77 47.69
C GLN A 778 29.13 10.57 46.20
N ASP A 779 30.36 10.85 45.76
CA ASP A 779 30.79 10.67 44.37
C ASP A 779 30.66 9.20 43.93
N GLY A 780 31.11 8.26 44.76
CA GLY A 780 31.04 6.82 44.46
C GLY A 780 29.62 6.27 44.39
N ALA A 781 28.72 6.71 45.28
CA ALA A 781 27.32 6.29 45.26
C ALA A 781 26.54 6.94 44.10
N HIS A 782 26.86 8.19 43.74
CA HIS A 782 26.31 8.82 42.53
C HIS A 782 26.78 8.11 41.26
N ALA A 783 28.05 7.74 41.18
CA ALA A 783 28.60 6.94 40.08
C ALA A 783 27.88 5.59 39.95
N LEU A 784 27.72 4.84 41.05
CA LEU A 784 26.99 3.55 41.03
C LEU A 784 25.52 3.71 40.59
N ALA A 785 24.85 4.80 40.99
CA ALA A 785 23.49 5.08 40.54
C ALA A 785 23.41 5.36 39.03
N LEU A 786 24.41 6.06 38.48
CA LEU A 786 24.56 6.30 37.03
C LEU A 786 24.81 4.98 36.26
N TYR A 787 25.65 4.08 36.80
CA TYR A 787 25.85 2.74 36.25
C TYR A 787 24.54 1.93 36.17
N GLU A 788 23.75 1.88 37.25
CA GLU A 788 22.47 1.16 37.25
C GLU A 788 21.45 1.80 36.28
N ALA A 789 21.49 3.13 36.10
CA ALA A 789 20.67 3.82 35.12
C ALA A 789 21.06 3.43 33.68
N TRP A 790 22.36 3.44 33.33
CA TRP A 790 22.83 2.95 32.03
C TRP A 790 22.47 1.48 31.80
N ARG A 791 22.73 0.61 32.78
CA ARG A 791 22.41 -0.82 32.68
C ARG A 791 20.94 -1.04 32.36
N SER A 792 20.05 -0.31 33.02
CA SER A 792 18.63 -0.34 32.76
C SER A 792 18.28 0.15 31.34
N VAL A 793 18.85 1.29 30.91
CA VAL A 793 18.68 1.83 29.55
C VAL A 793 19.12 0.84 28.47
N TYR A 794 20.36 0.33 28.54
CA TYR A 794 20.89 -0.60 27.54
C TYR A 794 20.19 -1.97 27.61
N THR A 795 19.63 -2.38 28.75
CA THR A 795 18.81 -3.60 28.85
C THR A 795 17.55 -3.48 27.99
N TYR A 796 16.81 -2.37 28.14
CA TYR A 796 15.62 -2.13 27.31
C TYR A 796 15.99 -1.94 25.84
N LEU A 797 17.08 -1.23 25.52
CA LEU A 797 17.54 -1.07 24.14
C LEU A 797 17.94 -2.41 23.49
N ALA A 798 18.62 -3.31 24.22
CA ALA A 798 18.96 -4.65 23.73
C ALA A 798 17.71 -5.48 23.43
N THR A 799 16.68 -5.44 24.29
CA THR A 799 15.39 -6.11 23.99
C THR A 799 14.66 -5.53 22.78
N ALA A 800 14.87 -4.25 22.45
CA ALA A 800 14.32 -3.62 21.26
C ALA A 800 15.19 -3.87 20.00
N HIS A 801 16.51 -4.07 20.17
CA HIS A 801 17.45 -4.25 19.07
C HIS A 801 18.78 -4.91 19.49
N PRO A 802 19.25 -5.97 18.80
CA PRO A 802 20.45 -6.72 19.20
C PRO A 802 21.76 -5.90 19.16
N ALA A 803 21.80 -4.80 18.41
CA ALA A 803 22.98 -3.93 18.32
C ALA A 803 23.44 -3.30 19.66
N PHE A 804 22.63 -3.42 20.73
CA PHE A 804 22.98 -2.93 22.07
C PHE A 804 23.47 -4.03 23.04
N GLU A 805 23.49 -5.31 22.63
CA GLU A 805 23.99 -6.43 23.47
C GLU A 805 25.48 -6.29 23.81
N GLU A 806 26.27 -5.72 22.91
CA GLU A 806 27.70 -5.40 23.14
C GLU A 806 27.88 -4.39 24.28
N HIS A 807 26.97 -3.41 24.42
CA HIS A 807 27.04 -2.38 25.47
C HIS A 807 26.73 -2.97 26.85
N LEU A 808 25.82 -3.95 26.93
CA LEU A 808 25.57 -4.71 28.15
C LEU A 808 26.77 -5.57 28.55
N THR A 809 27.43 -6.19 27.58
CA THR A 809 28.64 -6.98 27.83
C THR A 809 29.75 -6.12 28.42
N GLU A 810 29.97 -4.91 27.89
CA GLU A 810 30.94 -3.95 28.42
C GLU A 810 30.60 -3.47 29.83
N LEU A 811 29.31 -3.24 30.12
CA LEU A 811 28.82 -2.89 31.46
C LEU A 811 29.06 -4.01 32.48
N ASP A 812 28.73 -5.25 32.15
CA ASP A 812 28.91 -6.40 33.06
C ASP A 812 30.39 -6.74 33.29
N LEU A 813 31.26 -6.57 32.28
CA LEU A 813 32.72 -6.73 32.43
C LEU A 813 33.29 -5.72 33.44
N LEU A 814 32.94 -4.44 33.31
CA LEU A 814 33.41 -3.40 34.23
C LEU A 814 32.84 -3.56 35.65
N ALA A 815 31.62 -4.08 35.80
CA ALA A 815 31.07 -4.45 37.11
C ALA A 815 31.83 -5.62 37.76
N SER A 816 32.38 -6.55 36.97
CA SER A 816 33.27 -7.61 37.45
C SER A 816 34.62 -7.04 37.93
N ASP A 817 35.24 -6.16 37.14
CA ASP A 817 36.51 -5.51 37.48
C ASP A 817 36.41 -4.64 38.75
N ALA A 818 35.31 -3.89 38.91
CA ALA A 818 35.06 -3.09 40.11
C ALA A 818 35.00 -3.94 41.39
N ARG A 819 34.33 -5.11 41.31
CA ARG A 819 34.25 -6.08 42.42
C ARG A 819 35.61 -6.71 42.72
N ALA A 820 36.39 -7.04 41.68
CA ALA A 820 37.74 -7.60 41.84
C ALA A 820 38.69 -6.63 42.57
N VAL A 821 38.68 -5.33 42.23
CA VAL A 821 39.52 -4.33 42.91
C VAL A 821 39.04 -4.08 44.35
N SER A 822 37.74 -4.11 44.62
CA SER A 822 37.17 -4.07 45.98
C SER A 822 37.70 -5.19 46.87
N HIS A 823 37.82 -6.41 46.34
CA HIS A 823 38.27 -7.57 47.12
C HIS A 823 39.80 -7.67 47.27
N GLY A 824 40.58 -7.00 46.41
CA GLY A 824 42.04 -6.99 46.46
C GLY A 824 42.69 -6.05 47.49
N ARG A 825 41.91 -5.14 48.11
CA ARG A 825 42.37 -4.18 49.12
C ARG A 825 41.30 -3.94 50.20
N ALA A 826 41.11 -4.92 51.07
CA ALA A 826 40.21 -4.81 52.22
C ALA A 826 41.01 -4.67 53.53
N ASP A 827 41.35 -3.43 53.89
CA ASP A 827 41.54 -3.05 55.30
C ASP A 827 40.25 -2.31 55.73
N PRO A 828 39.55 -2.66 56.83
CA PRO A 828 38.15 -2.25 57.07
C PRO A 828 37.88 -0.76 57.35
N GLY A 829 38.82 0.14 57.05
CA GLY A 829 38.72 1.58 57.28
C GLY A 829 38.86 2.47 56.05
N ASP A 830 39.08 1.90 54.84
CA ASP A 830 39.45 2.66 53.63
C ASP A 830 38.33 2.79 52.58
N ASP A 831 37.08 2.97 53.02
CA ASP A 831 35.88 3.20 52.19
C ASP A 831 36.10 4.24 51.07
N GLY A 832 36.91 5.27 51.37
CA GLY A 832 37.18 6.37 50.46
C GLY A 832 37.98 5.95 49.22
N LEU A 833 38.90 4.99 49.36
CA LEU A 833 39.69 4.50 48.24
C LEU A 833 38.83 3.66 47.28
N ALA A 834 38.00 2.76 47.80
CA ALA A 834 37.08 1.94 47.00
C ALA A 834 36.10 2.81 46.20
N ALA A 835 35.52 3.84 46.83
CA ALA A 835 34.65 4.80 46.15
C ALA A 835 35.38 5.59 45.05
N SER A 836 36.65 5.98 45.27
CA SER A 836 37.46 6.69 44.26
C SER A 836 37.81 5.81 43.05
N VAL A 837 38.00 4.50 43.25
CA VAL A 837 38.23 3.55 42.15
C VAL A 837 36.97 3.38 41.30
N ALA A 838 35.81 3.19 41.93
CA ALA A 838 34.53 3.07 41.22
C ALA A 838 34.22 4.31 40.38
N ALA A 839 34.48 5.51 40.92
CA ALA A 839 34.32 6.77 40.21
C ALA A 839 35.21 6.89 38.95
N VAL A 840 36.50 6.49 39.06
CA VAL A 840 37.44 6.50 37.92
C VAL A 840 37.06 5.45 36.86
N GLN A 841 36.60 4.27 37.27
CA GLN A 841 36.12 3.23 36.35
C GLN A 841 34.86 3.67 35.59
N ILE A 842 34.01 4.50 36.21
CA ILE A 842 32.75 4.97 35.61
C ILE A 842 32.96 6.14 34.63
N ASP A 843 33.96 7.01 34.82
CA ASP A 843 34.40 7.99 33.79
C ASP A 843 34.96 7.28 32.53
N ALA A 844 35.71 6.19 32.74
CA ALA A 844 36.21 5.35 31.65
C ALA A 844 35.07 4.58 30.93
N LEU A 845 34.11 4.02 31.68
CA LEU A 845 32.90 3.37 31.15
C LEU A 845 32.10 4.35 30.28
N SER A 846 31.79 5.53 30.81
CA SER A 846 31.07 6.60 30.08
C SER A 846 31.76 6.88 28.76
N THR A 847 33.08 7.08 28.78
CA THR A 847 33.90 7.34 27.59
C THR A 847 33.85 6.19 26.58
N ARG A 848 33.80 4.92 27.02
CA ARG A 848 33.68 3.76 26.12
C ARG A 848 32.29 3.66 25.50
N LEU A 849 31.22 3.79 26.30
CA LEU A 849 29.83 3.80 25.80
C LEU A 849 29.63 4.93 24.77
N ASP A 850 30.14 6.12 25.06
CA ASP A 850 30.14 7.26 24.13
C ASP A 850 30.88 6.96 22.82
N GLN A 851 31.99 6.21 22.87
CA GLN A 851 32.72 5.77 21.68
C GLN A 851 31.94 4.70 20.89
N MET A 852 31.30 3.75 21.57
CA MET A 852 30.47 2.71 20.95
C MET A 852 29.23 3.30 20.27
N ASP A 853 28.53 4.22 20.93
CA ASP A 853 27.37 4.93 20.36
C ASP A 853 27.77 5.81 19.15
N ARG A 854 28.92 6.50 19.22
CA ARG A 854 29.47 7.23 18.07
C ARG A 854 29.89 6.30 16.94
N ALA A 855 30.47 5.13 17.24
CA ALA A 855 30.82 4.13 16.24
C ALA A 855 29.56 3.53 15.58
N ALA A 856 28.51 3.27 16.35
CA ALA A 856 27.21 2.82 15.83
C ALA A 856 26.55 3.89 14.95
N ALA A 857 26.58 5.16 15.37
CA ALA A 857 26.11 6.28 14.57
C ALA A 857 26.90 6.43 13.25
N LYS A 858 28.23 6.30 13.30
CA LYS A 858 29.10 6.31 12.12
C LYS A 858 28.79 5.13 11.17
N ARG A 859 28.69 3.90 11.69
CA ARG A 859 28.30 2.72 10.90
C ARG A 859 26.97 2.94 10.19
N ARG A 860 25.98 3.47 10.89
CA ARG A 860 24.67 3.81 10.32
C ARG A 860 24.77 4.84 9.20
N ASP A 861 25.61 5.87 9.36
CA ASP A 861 25.78 6.91 8.33
C ASP A 861 26.61 6.43 7.12
N GLU A 862 27.41 5.37 7.28
CA GLU A 862 28.21 4.71 6.21
C GLU A 862 27.46 3.58 5.49
N GLN A 863 26.63 2.81 6.19
CA GLN A 863 25.97 1.60 5.68
C GLN A 863 24.51 1.83 5.24
N VAL A 864 23.74 2.64 5.99
CA VAL A 864 22.31 2.80 5.70
C VAL A 864 22.13 3.73 4.50
N PRO A 865 21.37 3.31 3.46
CA PRO A 865 21.14 4.13 2.28
C PRO A 865 20.51 5.50 2.63
N ALA A 866 20.73 6.49 1.78
CA ALA A 866 20.13 7.82 1.96
C ALA A 866 18.59 7.77 2.00
N GLN A 867 17.99 6.79 1.33
CA GLN A 867 16.55 6.61 1.21
C GLN A 867 16.19 5.14 0.94
N TYR A 868 14.94 4.77 1.21
CA TYR A 868 14.35 3.46 0.88
C TYR A 868 12.91 3.66 0.40
N SER A 869 12.49 2.88 -0.60
CA SER A 869 11.14 2.92 -1.18
C SER A 869 10.48 1.54 -1.09
N ARG A 870 9.18 1.50 -0.80
CA ARG A 870 8.40 0.26 -0.73
C ARG A 870 7.60 -0.05 -1.99
N LEU A 871 7.69 0.79 -3.03
CA LEU A 871 6.82 0.71 -4.22
C LEU A 871 6.93 -0.63 -4.97
N LEU A 872 8.08 -1.30 -4.88
CA LEU A 872 8.30 -2.64 -5.46
C LEU A 872 8.50 -3.71 -4.37
N GLU A 873 8.24 -3.41 -3.10
CA GLU A 873 8.35 -4.40 -2.02
C GLU A 873 7.22 -5.44 -2.16
N GLY A 874 7.58 -6.72 -2.24
CA GLY A 874 6.64 -7.81 -2.51
C GLY A 874 6.25 -7.99 -3.98
N VAL A 875 6.67 -7.12 -4.90
CA VAL A 875 6.53 -7.33 -6.35
C VAL A 875 7.58 -8.35 -6.79
N GLU A 876 7.14 -9.48 -7.34
CA GLU A 876 8.08 -10.48 -7.86
C GLU A 876 8.75 -9.97 -9.16
N PRO A 877 10.08 -10.10 -9.31
CA PRO A 877 10.80 -9.64 -10.50
C PRO A 877 10.57 -10.58 -11.68
N LEU A 878 10.29 -10.04 -12.87
CA LEU A 878 10.21 -10.83 -14.11
C LEU A 878 11.61 -11.12 -14.68
N PRO A 879 12.06 -12.38 -14.80
CA PRO A 879 13.39 -12.69 -15.33
C PRO A 879 13.45 -12.52 -16.86
N VAL A 880 13.96 -11.38 -17.29
CA VAL A 880 14.14 -11.02 -18.72
C VAL A 880 15.61 -10.78 -19.05
N ALA A 881 15.98 -11.15 -20.27
CA ALA A 881 17.25 -10.84 -20.88
C ALA A 881 17.06 -9.73 -21.93
N MET A 882 17.99 -8.77 -21.99
CA MET A 882 17.95 -7.66 -22.92
C MET A 882 19.35 -7.29 -23.41
N ARG A 883 19.45 -6.93 -24.69
CA ARG A 883 20.56 -6.20 -25.31
C ARG A 883 20.03 -4.95 -26.01
N LEU A 884 20.91 -3.98 -26.21
CA LEU A 884 20.65 -2.76 -26.97
C LEU A 884 21.82 -2.56 -27.94
N ALA A 885 21.53 -2.16 -29.18
CA ALA A 885 22.53 -1.79 -30.17
C ALA A 885 22.09 -0.55 -30.96
N ARG A 886 22.99 0.42 -31.14
CA ARG A 886 22.81 1.59 -32.01
C ARG A 886 23.36 1.30 -33.41
N PHE A 887 22.66 1.79 -34.43
CA PHE A 887 23.07 1.78 -35.84
C PHE A 887 22.85 3.16 -36.45
N LEU A 888 23.62 3.49 -37.49
CA LEU A 888 23.48 4.73 -38.25
C LEU A 888 22.63 4.44 -39.50
N ASP A 889 21.57 5.22 -39.69
CA ASP A 889 20.72 5.16 -40.88
C ASP A 889 21.30 6.02 -42.02
N GLU A 890 20.84 5.79 -43.25
CA GLU A 890 21.34 6.50 -44.45
C GLU A 890 21.14 8.02 -44.40
N ASP A 891 20.20 8.51 -43.59
CA ASP A 891 19.94 9.94 -43.34
C ASP A 891 20.86 10.57 -42.28
N GLY A 892 21.80 9.78 -41.72
CA GLY A 892 22.71 10.18 -40.66
C GLY A 892 22.08 10.14 -39.26
N THR A 893 20.86 9.64 -39.09
CA THR A 893 20.24 9.50 -37.77
C THR A 893 20.62 8.18 -37.11
N THR A 894 20.59 8.12 -35.77
CA THR A 894 20.93 6.89 -35.02
C THR A 894 19.68 6.13 -34.59
N ARG A 895 19.34 5.03 -35.27
CA ARG A 895 18.36 4.06 -34.76
C ARG A 895 18.92 3.28 -33.57
N THR A 896 18.05 2.96 -32.62
CA THR A 896 18.40 2.13 -31.45
C THR A 896 17.51 0.90 -31.44
N GLU A 897 18.11 -0.27 -31.57
CA GLU A 897 17.43 -1.56 -31.47
C GLU A 897 17.55 -2.12 -30.06
N ILE A 898 16.41 -2.47 -29.47
CA ILE A 898 16.31 -3.23 -28.22
C ILE A 898 15.91 -4.64 -28.57
N VAL A 899 16.71 -5.61 -28.15
CA VAL A 899 16.45 -7.04 -28.33
C VAL A 899 16.20 -7.64 -26.94
N TRP A 900 15.09 -8.34 -26.73
CA TRP A 900 14.79 -8.96 -25.44
C TRP A 900 14.09 -10.32 -25.57
N SER A 901 14.16 -11.10 -24.49
CA SER A 901 13.35 -12.30 -24.31
C SER A 901 13.16 -12.61 -22.82
N HIS A 902 12.14 -13.41 -22.49
CA HIS A 902 12.03 -14.02 -21.17
C HIS A 902 12.95 -15.24 -21.08
N LEU A 903 13.35 -15.64 -19.87
CA LEU A 903 14.12 -16.88 -19.69
C LEU A 903 13.18 -18.11 -19.75
N PRO A 904 13.56 -19.23 -20.38
CA PRO A 904 12.76 -20.47 -20.38
C PRO A 904 12.46 -20.97 -18.97
N GLY A 905 11.21 -21.39 -18.73
CA GLY A 905 10.72 -21.88 -17.44
C GLY A 905 10.44 -20.78 -16.40
N THR A 906 10.57 -19.50 -16.77
CA THR A 906 10.39 -18.38 -15.83
C THR A 906 9.04 -17.67 -15.94
N LEU A 907 8.23 -17.93 -16.97
CA LEU A 907 6.89 -17.34 -17.05
C LEU A 907 5.87 -18.05 -16.15
N HIS A 908 6.14 -19.29 -15.74
CA HIS A 908 5.29 -19.98 -14.80
C HIS A 908 5.17 -19.22 -13.46
N PRO A 909 3.95 -19.13 -12.88
CA PRO A 909 3.77 -18.51 -11.58
C PRO A 909 4.52 -19.28 -10.47
N THR A 910 4.95 -18.59 -9.43
CA THR A 910 5.58 -19.19 -8.24
C THR A 910 4.59 -20.08 -7.50
N ARG A 911 5.07 -20.92 -6.56
CA ARG A 911 4.18 -21.73 -5.71
C ARG A 911 3.11 -20.89 -4.99
N ARG A 912 3.44 -19.65 -4.60
CA ARG A 912 2.50 -18.69 -3.99
C ARG A 912 1.44 -18.24 -4.99
N GLN A 913 1.86 -17.75 -6.16
CA GLN A 913 0.95 -17.29 -7.21
C GLN A 913 0.07 -18.42 -7.76
N ARG A 914 0.63 -19.62 -7.97
CA ARG A 914 -0.14 -20.79 -8.44
C ARG A 914 -1.27 -21.16 -7.49
N ARG A 915 -1.05 -21.06 -6.17
CA ARG A 915 -2.08 -21.32 -5.18
C ARG A 915 -3.22 -20.31 -5.33
N ALA A 916 -2.91 -19.01 -5.30
CA ALA A 916 -3.91 -17.96 -5.47
C ALA A 916 -4.69 -18.08 -6.80
N ILE A 917 -4.03 -18.44 -7.91
CA ILE A 917 -4.71 -18.65 -9.21
C ILE A 917 -5.61 -19.89 -9.17
N LEU A 918 -5.18 -20.98 -8.53
CA LEU A 918 -5.95 -22.23 -8.44
C LEU A 918 -7.06 -22.19 -7.40
N ASP A 919 -6.99 -21.28 -6.42
CA ASP A 919 -8.10 -21.00 -5.50
C ASP A 919 -9.29 -20.35 -6.25
N GLU A 920 -9.06 -19.75 -7.43
CA GLU A 920 -10.09 -19.11 -8.29
C GLU A 920 -10.34 -19.85 -9.63
N ARG A 921 -9.49 -20.81 -10.02
CA ARG A 921 -9.54 -21.47 -11.35
C ARG A 921 -9.17 -22.95 -11.29
N GLU A 922 -9.88 -23.79 -12.05
CA GLU A 922 -9.61 -25.24 -12.13
C GLU A 922 -8.22 -25.60 -12.68
N ALA A 923 -7.59 -24.72 -13.48
CA ALA A 923 -6.30 -24.96 -14.09
C ALA A 923 -5.48 -23.67 -14.28
N LEU A 924 -4.14 -23.83 -14.29
CA LEU A 924 -3.22 -22.76 -14.67
C LEU A 924 -3.23 -22.55 -16.19
N PRO A 925 -3.23 -21.30 -16.68
CA PRO A 925 -3.14 -21.03 -18.11
C PRO A 925 -1.76 -21.35 -18.69
N ASP A 926 -1.75 -21.76 -19.95
CA ASP A 926 -0.55 -22.04 -20.74
C ASP A 926 0.09 -20.77 -21.33
N ARG A 927 -0.64 -19.64 -21.29
CA ARG A 927 -0.26 -18.35 -21.87
C ARG A 927 -0.26 -17.22 -20.83
N TYR A 928 0.64 -16.27 -21.05
CA TYR A 928 0.84 -15.08 -20.24
C TYR A 928 0.90 -13.87 -21.16
N LEU A 929 0.35 -12.74 -20.73
CA LEU A 929 0.40 -11.49 -21.47
C LEU A 929 1.51 -10.63 -20.89
N VAL A 930 2.57 -10.37 -21.65
CA VAL A 930 3.66 -9.48 -21.25
C VAL A 930 3.45 -8.12 -21.90
N ARG A 931 3.19 -7.09 -21.10
CA ARG A 931 3.17 -5.70 -21.53
C ARG A 931 4.59 -5.15 -21.46
N LEU A 932 5.11 -4.66 -22.57
CA LEU A 932 6.38 -3.97 -22.68
C LEU A 932 6.12 -2.46 -22.76
N ALA A 933 6.70 -1.70 -21.85
CA ALA A 933 6.76 -0.25 -21.90
C ALA A 933 8.21 0.18 -22.10
N VAL A 934 8.48 0.95 -23.15
CA VAL A 934 9.81 1.55 -23.38
C VAL A 934 9.73 3.06 -23.37
N GLY A 935 10.32 3.68 -22.36
CA GLY A 935 10.61 5.10 -22.32
C GLY A 935 11.98 5.39 -22.93
N ARG A 936 12.03 6.35 -23.86
CA ARG A 936 13.28 7.03 -24.23
C ARG A 936 13.26 8.40 -23.59
N HIS A 937 14.35 8.80 -22.94
CA HIS A 937 14.42 10.09 -22.25
C HIS A 937 15.59 10.90 -22.77
N THR A 938 15.48 12.23 -22.77
CA THR A 938 16.64 13.11 -23.00
C THR A 938 17.66 13.00 -21.86
N ALA A 939 18.84 13.58 -22.01
CA ALA A 939 19.83 13.75 -20.94
C ALA A 939 19.27 14.35 -19.63
N ASP A 940 18.15 15.08 -19.69
CA ASP A 940 17.44 15.63 -18.52
C ASP A 940 16.32 14.74 -17.98
N TYR A 941 16.31 13.46 -18.36
CA TYR A 941 15.30 12.47 -18.03
C TYR A 941 13.87 12.91 -18.39
N ARG A 942 13.72 13.76 -19.42
CA ARG A 942 12.40 14.12 -19.94
C ARG A 942 11.94 13.06 -20.92
N ALA A 943 10.82 12.41 -20.60
CA ALA A 943 10.26 11.33 -21.39
C ALA A 943 9.87 11.79 -22.81
N VAL A 944 10.29 11.02 -23.79
CA VAL A 944 9.86 11.09 -25.19
C VAL A 944 8.93 9.90 -25.43
N GLN A 945 7.77 10.17 -26.04
CA GLN A 945 6.58 9.30 -26.10
C GLN A 945 6.86 7.79 -25.88
N PRO A 946 6.36 7.19 -24.78
CA PRO A 946 6.66 5.80 -24.46
C PRO A 946 6.07 4.84 -25.48
N VAL A 947 6.88 3.88 -25.94
CA VAL A 947 6.44 2.82 -26.85
C VAL A 947 5.87 1.68 -26.03
N GLN A 948 4.55 1.46 -26.15
CA GLN A 948 3.83 0.39 -25.49
C GLN A 948 3.54 -0.76 -26.47
N ARG A 949 3.85 -2.00 -26.07
CA ARG A 949 3.60 -3.23 -26.85
C ARG A 949 3.06 -4.34 -25.94
N HIS A 950 2.29 -5.25 -26.51
CA HIS A 950 1.75 -6.42 -25.81
C HIS A 950 2.19 -7.68 -26.53
N TYR A 951 2.70 -8.65 -25.78
CA TYR A 951 3.22 -9.91 -26.29
C TYR A 951 2.53 -11.08 -25.60
N LEU A 952 1.91 -11.96 -26.39
CA LEU A 952 1.30 -13.18 -25.87
C LEU A 952 2.36 -14.28 -25.82
N ALA A 953 2.92 -14.50 -24.63
CA ALA A 953 3.97 -15.46 -24.38
C ALA A 953 3.41 -16.81 -23.88
N ARG A 954 4.13 -17.89 -24.15
CA ARG A 954 3.96 -19.20 -23.51
C ARG A 954 5.23 -19.51 -22.75
N ASP A 955 5.12 -20.19 -21.61
CA ASP A 955 6.33 -20.70 -20.98
C ASP A 955 6.92 -21.84 -21.81
N LEU A 956 8.24 -21.96 -21.79
CA LEU A 956 9.00 -22.87 -22.62
C LEU A 956 9.80 -23.84 -21.76
N PRO A 957 9.89 -25.12 -22.16
CA PRO A 957 10.80 -26.05 -21.51
C PRO A 957 12.25 -25.63 -21.77
N VAL A 958 13.14 -25.94 -20.82
CA VAL A 958 14.57 -25.67 -20.92
C VAL A 958 15.13 -26.30 -22.20
N GLY A 959 15.82 -25.50 -23.02
CA GLY A 959 16.39 -25.92 -24.30
C GLY A 959 15.48 -25.72 -25.53
N ALA A 960 14.23 -25.26 -25.37
CA ALA A 960 13.40 -24.90 -26.52
C ALA A 960 13.84 -23.55 -27.17
N PRO A 961 13.58 -23.35 -28.47
CA PRO A 961 13.83 -22.06 -29.14
C PRO A 961 13.03 -20.93 -28.47
N VAL A 962 13.73 -19.91 -27.99
CA VAL A 962 13.12 -18.82 -27.21
C VAL A 962 12.65 -17.70 -28.16
N PRO A 963 11.40 -17.21 -28.08
CA PRO A 963 10.91 -16.15 -28.95
C PRO A 963 11.57 -14.82 -28.58
N ILE A 964 12.36 -14.31 -29.50
CA ILE A 964 13.12 -13.06 -29.32
C ILE A 964 12.32 -11.92 -29.94
N GLN A 965 12.22 -10.83 -29.20
CA GLN A 965 11.49 -9.64 -29.59
C GLN A 965 12.49 -8.52 -29.86
N THR A 966 12.37 -7.87 -31.01
CA THR A 966 13.15 -6.69 -31.36
C THR A 966 12.24 -5.49 -31.46
N LEU A 967 12.66 -4.36 -30.89
CA LEU A 967 11.99 -3.07 -30.96
C LEU A 967 12.98 -1.99 -31.36
N THR A 968 12.72 -1.29 -32.45
CA THR A 968 13.49 -0.10 -32.85
C THR A 968 12.86 1.15 -32.25
N LEU A 969 13.65 1.96 -31.57
CA LEU A 969 13.25 3.28 -31.08
C LEU A 969 13.42 4.36 -32.14
N PRO A 970 12.63 5.44 -32.09
CA PRO A 970 12.85 6.62 -32.93
C PRO A 970 14.27 7.18 -32.75
N PRO A 971 14.87 7.77 -33.81
CA PRO A 971 16.23 8.28 -33.78
C PRO A 971 16.41 9.46 -32.80
N ALA A 972 17.58 9.52 -32.15
CA ALA A 972 17.89 10.52 -31.12
C ALA A 972 18.69 11.71 -31.69
N GLU A 973 18.28 12.93 -31.34
CA GLU A 973 18.92 14.19 -31.76
C GLU A 973 20.13 14.57 -30.87
N GLY A 974 20.31 13.89 -29.73
CA GLY A 974 21.34 14.18 -28.73
C GLY A 974 21.37 13.11 -27.64
N PRO A 975 22.18 13.28 -26.57
CA PRO A 975 22.34 12.27 -25.53
C PRO A 975 21.03 11.89 -24.83
N TYR A 976 20.87 10.61 -24.54
CA TYR A 976 19.60 10.01 -24.14
C TYR A 976 19.78 8.81 -23.19
N HIS A 977 18.67 8.44 -22.55
CA HIS A 977 18.54 7.28 -21.68
C HIS A 977 17.40 6.41 -22.21
N VAL A 978 17.45 5.11 -21.93
CA VAL A 978 16.40 4.14 -22.28
C VAL A 978 15.98 3.41 -21.01
N THR A 979 14.68 3.37 -20.75
CA THR A 979 14.09 2.62 -19.64
C THR A 979 13.08 1.64 -20.19
N VAL A 980 13.21 0.37 -19.83
CA VAL A 980 12.32 -0.71 -20.28
C VAL A 980 11.67 -1.35 -19.07
N GLN A 981 10.34 -1.45 -19.10
CA GLN A 981 9.53 -2.15 -18.13
C GLN A 981 8.76 -3.29 -18.82
N TRP A 982 8.68 -4.44 -18.15
CA TRP A 982 7.91 -5.60 -18.54
C TRP A 982 6.95 -5.96 -17.41
N ASP A 983 5.65 -5.90 -17.66
CA ASP A 983 4.63 -6.36 -16.73
C ASP A 983 4.03 -7.68 -17.24
N GLN A 984 4.14 -8.73 -16.44
CA GLN A 984 3.55 -10.03 -16.71
C GLN A 984 2.15 -10.12 -16.11
N TYR A 985 1.16 -10.38 -16.94
CA TYR A 985 -0.20 -10.67 -16.56
C TYR A 985 -0.59 -12.10 -16.94
N LEU A 986 -1.57 -12.64 -16.21
CA LEU A 986 -2.35 -13.78 -16.66
C LEU A 986 -3.09 -13.41 -17.95
N ALA A 987 -2.97 -14.23 -19.00
CA ALA A 987 -3.66 -13.96 -20.27
C ALA A 987 -5.11 -14.41 -20.17
N GLU A 988 -6.06 -13.47 -20.27
CA GLU A 988 -7.49 -13.77 -20.30
C GLU A 988 -8.02 -13.61 -21.72
N VAL A 989 -8.67 -14.65 -22.24
CA VAL A 989 -9.27 -14.61 -23.58
C VAL A 989 -10.77 -14.39 -23.42
N ASP A 990 -11.27 -13.27 -23.92
CA ASP A 990 -12.69 -13.04 -24.08
C ASP A 990 -13.26 -14.06 -25.07
N THR A 991 -14.18 -14.89 -24.59
CA THR A 991 -14.77 -16.00 -25.37
C THR A 991 -15.75 -15.54 -26.45
N LEU A 992 -16.23 -14.30 -26.40
CA LEU A 992 -17.14 -13.69 -27.38
C LEU A 992 -16.38 -12.93 -28.47
N THR A 993 -15.31 -12.20 -28.12
CA THR A 993 -14.54 -11.40 -29.09
C THR A 993 -13.24 -12.06 -29.55
N GLY A 994 -12.76 -13.09 -28.85
CA GLY A 994 -11.46 -13.72 -29.09
C GLY A 994 -10.27 -12.83 -28.71
N THR A 995 -10.49 -11.67 -28.10
CA THR A 995 -9.43 -10.72 -27.73
C THR A 995 -8.76 -11.15 -26.41
N THR A 996 -7.45 -10.88 -26.30
CA THR A 996 -6.72 -11.15 -25.05
C THR A 996 -6.63 -9.89 -24.19
N ALA A 997 -7.13 -9.96 -22.97
CA ALA A 997 -7.06 -8.93 -21.95
C ALA A 997 -6.00 -9.24 -20.88
N THR A 998 -5.61 -8.22 -20.13
CA THR A 998 -4.80 -8.34 -18.91
C THR A 998 -5.65 -8.86 -17.76
N GLY A 999 -5.42 -10.10 -17.31
CA GLY A 999 -5.93 -10.62 -16.05
C GLY A 999 -5.06 -10.20 -14.86
N LEU A 1000 -4.95 -11.09 -13.86
CA LEU A 1000 -4.11 -10.89 -12.67
C LEU A 1000 -2.66 -10.51 -13.02
N HIS A 1001 -2.15 -9.43 -12.43
CA HIS A 1001 -0.74 -9.07 -12.50
C HIS A 1001 0.12 -10.02 -11.67
N LEU A 1002 1.20 -10.52 -12.25
CA LEU A 1002 2.09 -11.51 -11.63
C LEU A 1002 3.44 -10.90 -11.24
N ARG A 1003 4.14 -10.27 -12.19
CA ARG A 1003 5.55 -9.84 -12.03
C ARG A 1003 5.87 -8.60 -12.84
N THR A 1004 6.74 -7.74 -12.32
CA THR A 1004 7.32 -6.62 -13.06
C THR A 1004 8.83 -6.79 -13.18
N GLY A 1005 9.40 -6.56 -14.37
CA GLY A 1005 10.84 -6.35 -14.58
C GLY A 1005 11.08 -4.92 -15.04
N VAL A 1006 12.15 -4.28 -14.57
CA VAL A 1006 12.57 -2.94 -15.04
C VAL A 1006 14.08 -2.93 -15.27
N GLN A 1007 14.53 -2.37 -16.39
CA GLN A 1007 15.93 -2.14 -16.71
C GLN A 1007 16.12 -0.71 -17.24
N ARG A 1008 17.28 -0.11 -16.97
CA ARG A 1008 17.67 1.22 -17.49
C ARG A 1008 19.04 1.13 -18.14
N VAL A 1009 19.20 1.84 -19.26
CA VAL A 1009 20.46 2.05 -19.97
C VAL A 1009 20.67 3.55 -20.04
N GLU A 1010 21.79 4.02 -19.48
CA GLU A 1010 22.03 5.44 -19.24
C GLU A 1010 23.23 5.97 -20.02
N GLY A 1011 23.20 7.25 -20.37
CA GLY A 1011 24.35 7.92 -21.00
C GLY A 1011 24.61 7.51 -22.46
N LEU A 1012 23.58 7.09 -23.19
CA LEU A 1012 23.70 6.81 -24.63
C LEU A 1012 23.87 8.11 -25.40
N THR A 1013 24.71 8.10 -26.43
CA THR A 1013 24.82 9.16 -27.43
C THR A 1013 24.36 8.65 -28.79
N PRO A 1014 23.94 9.53 -29.72
CA PRO A 1014 23.94 9.18 -31.14
C PRO A 1014 25.33 8.75 -31.59
N LEU A 1015 25.39 7.96 -32.66
CA LEU A 1015 26.62 7.63 -33.38
C LEU A 1015 27.09 8.85 -34.21
N VAL A 1016 28.37 8.92 -34.54
CA VAL A 1016 28.93 10.01 -35.33
C VAL A 1016 28.50 9.88 -36.80
N ALA A 1017 27.73 10.86 -37.27
CA ALA A 1017 27.23 10.93 -38.65
C ALA A 1017 28.14 11.69 -39.63
N ASP A 1018 29.31 12.17 -39.18
CA ASP A 1018 30.26 12.93 -40.01
C ASP A 1018 31.01 12.00 -40.97
N PRO A 1019 30.86 12.15 -42.31
CA PRO A 1019 31.56 11.32 -43.30
C PRO A 1019 33.10 11.45 -43.29
N GLY A 1020 33.67 12.40 -42.54
CA GLY A 1020 35.10 12.53 -42.32
C GLY A 1020 35.65 11.68 -41.17
N LEU A 1021 34.79 11.09 -40.33
CA LEU A 1021 35.18 10.36 -39.12
C LEU A 1021 34.74 8.89 -39.18
N LEU A 1022 35.69 7.96 -39.05
CA LEU A 1022 35.40 6.53 -39.00
C LEU A 1022 34.50 6.20 -37.81
N GLU A 1023 33.40 5.51 -38.05
CA GLU A 1023 32.43 5.12 -37.02
C GLU A 1023 31.97 3.66 -37.24
N MET A 1024 31.44 3.03 -36.19
CA MET A 1024 30.81 1.72 -36.27
C MET A 1024 29.54 1.62 -35.43
N SER A 1025 28.64 0.69 -35.78
CA SER A 1025 27.50 0.35 -34.94
C SER A 1025 27.95 -0.23 -33.61
N ASP A 1026 27.04 -0.32 -32.63
CA ASP A 1026 27.28 -1.22 -31.51
C ASP A 1026 27.26 -2.68 -31.97
N LEU A 1027 27.86 -3.56 -31.18
CA LEU A 1027 27.96 -5.00 -31.48
C LEU A 1027 26.63 -5.69 -31.15
N LYS A 1028 25.97 -6.22 -32.18
CA LYS A 1028 24.72 -6.98 -32.05
C LYS A 1028 25.06 -8.48 -32.03
N PRO A 1029 25.01 -9.15 -30.86
CA PRO A 1029 25.21 -10.58 -30.81
C PRO A 1029 24.01 -11.30 -31.45
N VAL A 1030 24.28 -12.39 -32.17
CA VAL A 1030 23.31 -13.17 -32.94
C VAL A 1030 23.62 -14.66 -32.82
N TYR A 1031 22.60 -15.52 -32.96
CA TYR A 1031 22.82 -16.96 -33.03
C TYR A 1031 23.54 -17.33 -34.34
N LEU A 1032 24.57 -18.17 -34.23
CA LEU A 1032 25.17 -18.85 -35.37
C LEU A 1032 24.31 -20.05 -35.76
N ASN A 1033 23.92 -20.14 -37.03
CA ASN A 1033 23.43 -21.38 -37.61
C ASN A 1033 24.61 -22.11 -38.28
N PRO A 1034 25.13 -23.20 -37.69
CA PRO A 1034 26.30 -23.91 -38.24
C PRO A 1034 26.03 -24.52 -39.62
N ASP A 1035 24.77 -24.79 -39.98
CA ASP A 1035 24.39 -25.41 -41.26
C ASP A 1035 24.18 -24.38 -42.39
N ALA A 1036 24.06 -23.08 -42.08
CA ALA A 1036 23.74 -22.03 -43.06
C ALA A 1036 24.97 -21.42 -43.76
N GLY A 1037 26.17 -21.64 -43.22
CA GLY A 1037 27.39 -20.97 -43.68
C GLY A 1037 27.44 -19.48 -43.30
N TRP A 1038 28.41 -18.76 -43.87
CA TRP A 1038 28.59 -17.33 -43.63
C TRP A 1038 27.55 -16.50 -44.40
N PRO A 1039 26.96 -15.44 -43.82
CA PRO A 1039 26.09 -14.52 -44.55
C PRO A 1039 26.85 -13.89 -45.73
N ALA A 1040 26.42 -14.21 -46.96
CA ALA A 1040 27.11 -13.81 -48.20
C ALA A 1040 26.39 -12.71 -48.99
N THR A 1041 25.20 -12.28 -48.54
CA THR A 1041 24.36 -11.24 -49.15
C THR A 1041 23.71 -10.38 -48.07
N ASP A 1042 23.33 -9.15 -48.40
CA ASP A 1042 22.65 -8.23 -47.46
C ASP A 1042 21.35 -8.84 -46.91
N GLU A 1043 20.60 -9.56 -47.75
CA GLU A 1043 19.38 -10.30 -47.38
C GLU A 1043 19.63 -11.37 -46.30
N ALA A 1044 20.84 -11.96 -46.27
CA ALA A 1044 21.23 -12.94 -45.25
C ALA A 1044 21.56 -12.28 -43.90
N PHE A 1045 22.01 -11.03 -43.89
CA PHE A 1045 22.22 -10.25 -42.66
C PHE A 1045 20.89 -9.82 -42.03
N ASP A 1046 19.91 -9.43 -42.84
CA ASP A 1046 18.58 -9.01 -42.36
C ASP A 1046 17.80 -10.16 -41.69
N GLY A 1047 18.16 -11.42 -41.97
CA GLY A 1047 17.60 -12.63 -41.35
C GLY A 1047 18.23 -13.07 -40.03
N LEU A 1048 19.27 -12.39 -39.53
CA LEU A 1048 20.02 -12.83 -38.34
C LEU A 1048 19.20 -12.71 -37.05
N THR A 1049 19.08 -13.84 -36.32
CA THR A 1049 18.36 -13.89 -35.04
C THR A 1049 19.26 -13.42 -33.90
N ALA A 1050 18.94 -12.27 -33.32
CA ALA A 1050 19.73 -11.64 -32.26
C ALA A 1050 19.73 -12.45 -30.93
N TYR A 1051 20.79 -12.32 -30.14
CA TYR A 1051 21.05 -13.07 -28.91
C TYR A 1051 20.93 -12.15 -27.67
N PRO A 1052 19.78 -12.10 -26.96
CA PRO A 1052 19.56 -11.12 -25.90
C PRO A 1052 20.27 -11.43 -24.57
N PHE A 1053 20.92 -12.59 -24.43
CA PHE A 1053 21.42 -13.06 -23.13
C PHE A 1053 22.82 -12.50 -22.82
N LEU A 1054 23.07 -12.27 -21.52
CA LEU A 1054 24.41 -11.96 -20.98
C LEU A 1054 25.25 -13.23 -20.79
N THR A 1055 24.58 -14.33 -20.47
CA THR A 1055 25.20 -15.61 -20.15
C THR A 1055 25.42 -16.45 -21.40
N ILE A 1056 26.58 -17.08 -21.55
CA ILE A 1056 26.93 -18.03 -22.64
C ILE A 1056 27.68 -19.24 -22.06
N THR A 1057 27.67 -20.37 -22.77
CA THR A 1057 28.54 -21.54 -22.51
C THR A 1057 29.58 -21.70 -23.63
N PRO A 1058 30.66 -22.49 -23.45
CA PRO A 1058 31.64 -22.76 -24.51
C PRO A 1058 31.05 -23.35 -25.80
N GLU A 1059 29.91 -24.05 -25.70
CA GLU A 1059 29.18 -24.67 -26.80
C GLU A 1059 28.12 -23.75 -27.43
N THR A 1060 27.89 -22.56 -26.84
CA THR A 1060 26.87 -21.62 -27.34
C THR A 1060 27.38 -20.93 -28.60
N ALA A 1061 26.89 -21.37 -29.76
CA ALA A 1061 27.24 -20.79 -31.05
C ALA A 1061 26.65 -19.37 -31.21
N VAL A 1062 27.47 -18.35 -30.89
CA VAL A 1062 27.13 -16.92 -31.00
C VAL A 1062 28.11 -16.22 -31.96
N GLY A 1063 27.58 -15.40 -32.86
CA GLY A 1063 28.35 -14.45 -33.65
C GLY A 1063 28.06 -13.01 -33.25
N LEU A 1064 28.90 -12.07 -33.69
CA LEU A 1064 28.69 -10.64 -33.56
C LEU A 1064 28.48 -10.03 -34.95
N TYR A 1065 27.32 -9.41 -35.15
CA TYR A 1065 27.03 -8.55 -36.29
C TYR A 1065 27.31 -7.09 -35.93
N PHE A 1066 27.88 -6.34 -36.86
CA PHE A 1066 28.02 -4.89 -36.77
C PHE A 1066 28.16 -4.25 -38.15
N GLU A 1067 27.96 -2.94 -38.22
CA GLU A 1067 28.09 -2.13 -39.42
C GLU A 1067 29.27 -1.14 -39.23
N VAL A 1068 30.01 -0.89 -40.31
CA VAL A 1068 31.13 0.07 -40.38
C VAL A 1068 30.73 1.20 -41.31
N TYR A 1069 30.98 2.45 -40.91
CA TYR A 1069 30.58 3.66 -41.62
C TYR A 1069 31.78 4.55 -41.93
N HIS A 1070 31.63 5.39 -42.97
CA HIS A 1070 32.56 6.49 -43.30
C HIS A 1070 34.01 6.06 -43.62
N LEU A 1071 34.18 4.88 -44.21
CA LEU A 1071 35.48 4.38 -44.71
C LEU A 1071 36.02 5.24 -45.86
N ALA A 1072 37.26 5.73 -45.74
CA ALA A 1072 37.88 6.52 -46.78
C ALA A 1072 38.34 5.68 -47.99
N ARG A 1073 38.22 6.28 -49.18
CA ARG A 1073 38.70 5.67 -50.44
C ARG A 1073 40.17 5.99 -50.66
N GLY A 1074 40.96 4.97 -50.99
CA GLY A 1074 42.33 5.13 -51.46
C GLY A 1074 42.42 5.77 -52.85
N ALA A 1075 43.64 6.01 -53.32
CA ALA A 1075 43.91 6.62 -54.63
C ALA A 1075 43.39 5.79 -55.83
N ASP A 1076 43.14 4.50 -55.62
CA ASP A 1076 42.54 3.56 -56.57
C ASP A 1076 41.00 3.42 -56.42
N GLY A 1077 40.39 4.22 -55.55
CA GLY A 1077 38.93 4.26 -55.32
C GLY A 1077 38.39 3.17 -54.39
N ALA A 1078 39.20 2.17 -54.03
CA ALA A 1078 38.83 1.11 -53.09
C ALA A 1078 38.98 1.58 -51.62
N VAL A 1079 38.11 1.09 -50.73
CA VAL A 1079 38.31 1.21 -49.28
C VAL A 1079 39.12 0.03 -48.76
N ARG A 1080 39.94 0.23 -47.73
CA ARG A 1080 40.75 -0.82 -47.08
C ARG A 1080 40.72 -0.63 -45.58
N TYR A 1081 40.40 -1.69 -44.84
CA TYR A 1081 40.31 -1.65 -43.39
C TYR A 1081 40.70 -2.98 -42.76
N THR A 1082 40.97 -2.94 -41.47
CA THR A 1082 41.27 -4.12 -40.66
C THR A 1082 40.26 -4.21 -39.54
N VAL A 1083 39.67 -5.40 -39.38
CA VAL A 1083 38.87 -5.76 -38.21
C VAL A 1083 39.75 -6.59 -37.28
N GLU A 1084 39.88 -6.14 -36.04
CA GLU A 1084 40.53 -6.89 -34.97
C GLU A 1084 39.48 -7.19 -33.90
N TYR A 1085 39.46 -8.43 -33.38
CA TYR A 1085 38.70 -8.71 -32.17
C TYR A 1085 39.57 -9.35 -31.10
N GLU A 1086 39.20 -9.09 -29.86
CA GLU A 1086 39.86 -9.56 -28.65
C GLU A 1086 38.80 -10.04 -27.67
N ILE A 1087 38.94 -11.26 -27.17
CA ILE A 1087 38.14 -11.79 -26.07
C ILE A 1087 39.07 -11.87 -24.87
N THR A 1088 38.77 -11.08 -23.83
CA THR A 1088 39.55 -11.04 -22.59
C THR A 1088 38.69 -11.54 -21.44
N ARG A 1089 39.22 -12.53 -20.70
CA ARG A 1089 38.56 -13.13 -19.54
C ARG A 1089 39.20 -12.64 -18.25
N ASN A 1090 38.39 -12.02 -17.39
CA ASN A 1090 38.84 -11.43 -16.14
C ASN A 1090 38.59 -12.40 -14.96
N ARG A 1091 39.66 -12.93 -14.34
CA ARG A 1091 39.59 -13.76 -13.10
C ARG A 1091 39.86 -12.96 -11.81
N GLY A 1092 39.79 -11.63 -11.84
CA GLY A 1092 40.26 -10.75 -10.77
C GLY A 1092 41.70 -10.26 -11.03
N GLU A 1093 42.38 -9.70 -10.02
CA GLU A 1093 43.55 -8.83 -10.20
C GLU A 1093 44.81 -9.41 -10.88
N ARG A 1094 44.88 -10.71 -11.28
CA ARG A 1094 46.13 -11.30 -11.81
C ARG A 1094 46.07 -12.32 -12.95
N ASP A 1095 44.95 -13.00 -13.21
CA ASP A 1095 44.88 -14.00 -14.29
C ASP A 1095 43.94 -13.52 -15.42
N GLU A 1096 44.55 -13.09 -16.53
CA GLU A 1096 43.85 -12.74 -17.78
C GLU A 1096 44.13 -13.80 -18.85
N GLU A 1097 43.08 -14.47 -19.33
CA GLU A 1097 43.14 -15.28 -20.57
C GLU A 1097 42.67 -14.40 -21.73
N ARG A 1098 43.47 -14.31 -22.79
CA ARG A 1098 43.22 -13.43 -23.94
C ARG A 1098 43.35 -14.18 -25.25
N ILE A 1099 42.38 -13.97 -26.13
CA ILE A 1099 42.36 -14.48 -27.51
C ILE A 1099 42.13 -13.31 -28.43
N SER A 1100 42.84 -13.25 -29.55
CA SER A 1100 42.63 -12.22 -30.56
C SER A 1100 42.87 -12.74 -31.97
N ALA A 1101 42.10 -12.21 -32.92
CA ALA A 1101 42.34 -12.39 -34.34
C ALA A 1101 42.21 -11.05 -35.07
N SER A 1102 42.83 -10.96 -36.24
CA SER A 1102 42.86 -9.78 -37.10
C SER A 1102 42.64 -10.23 -38.55
N THR A 1103 41.87 -9.47 -39.31
CA THR A 1103 41.60 -9.77 -40.73
C THR A 1103 41.51 -8.46 -41.52
N GLU A 1104 42.12 -8.44 -42.71
CA GLU A 1104 42.12 -7.29 -43.61
C GLU A 1104 41.09 -7.45 -44.71
N TYR A 1105 40.37 -6.37 -44.99
CA TYR A 1105 39.25 -6.32 -45.92
C TYR A 1105 39.46 -5.20 -46.95
N SER A 1106 38.87 -5.37 -48.13
CA SER A 1106 38.92 -4.43 -49.24
C SER A 1106 37.55 -4.36 -49.91
N GLY A 1107 37.01 -3.15 -50.11
CA GLY A 1107 35.63 -2.94 -50.54
C GLY A 1107 35.44 -1.80 -51.54
N ALA A 1108 34.23 -1.72 -52.09
CA ALA A 1108 33.85 -0.72 -53.10
C ALA A 1108 32.97 0.43 -52.58
N GLY A 1109 32.41 0.33 -51.37
CA GLY A 1109 31.56 1.33 -50.73
C GLY A 1109 32.22 1.98 -49.50
N PRO A 1110 31.74 3.15 -49.04
CA PRO A 1110 32.24 3.81 -47.82
C PRO A 1110 31.71 3.19 -46.52
N GLY A 1111 31.05 2.04 -46.58
CA GLY A 1111 30.57 1.30 -45.42
C GLY A 1111 30.55 -0.20 -45.70
N ALA A 1112 30.47 -1.00 -44.64
CA ALA A 1112 30.50 -2.46 -44.70
C ALA A 1112 29.60 -3.08 -43.61
N ARG A 1113 29.04 -4.26 -43.91
CA ARG A 1113 28.36 -5.12 -42.94
C ARG A 1113 29.31 -6.26 -42.57
N GLU A 1114 29.58 -6.43 -41.28
CA GLU A 1114 30.61 -7.34 -40.79
C GLU A 1114 30.05 -8.38 -39.82
N PHE A 1115 30.72 -9.53 -39.77
CA PHE A 1115 30.32 -10.65 -38.93
C PHE A 1115 31.53 -11.41 -38.36
N ILE A 1116 31.54 -11.63 -37.05
CA ILE A 1116 32.57 -12.38 -36.35
C ILE A 1116 31.93 -13.58 -35.64
N ALA A 1117 32.33 -14.80 -35.99
CA ALA A 1117 32.00 -15.97 -35.18
C ALA A 1117 32.88 -16.00 -33.92
N LEU A 1118 32.28 -16.17 -32.73
CA LEU A 1118 33.03 -16.27 -31.48
C LEU A 1118 33.42 -17.74 -31.23
N ASP A 1119 34.71 -18.04 -31.28
CA ASP A 1119 35.23 -19.31 -30.75
C ASP A 1119 35.45 -19.17 -29.24
N LEU A 1120 34.72 -19.98 -28.47
CA LEU A 1120 34.77 -20.02 -27.01
C LEU A 1120 35.34 -21.35 -26.49
N SER A 1121 35.68 -22.29 -27.37
CA SER A 1121 36.08 -23.67 -27.03
C SER A 1121 37.34 -23.76 -26.17
N THR A 1122 38.18 -22.73 -26.25
CA THR A 1122 39.42 -22.53 -25.49
C THR A 1122 39.22 -22.01 -24.07
N PHE A 1123 38.07 -21.41 -23.74
CA PHE A 1123 37.79 -20.89 -22.40
C PHE A 1123 37.12 -21.97 -21.54
N GLY A 1124 37.94 -22.72 -20.79
CA GLY A 1124 37.46 -23.89 -20.06
C GLY A 1124 36.65 -23.61 -18.78
N ASP A 1125 36.83 -22.46 -18.12
CA ASP A 1125 36.28 -22.15 -16.79
C ASP A 1125 35.31 -20.94 -16.82
N ALA A 1126 34.33 -20.89 -15.90
CA ALA A 1126 33.36 -19.80 -15.81
C ALA A 1126 33.98 -18.43 -15.43
N GLY A 1127 33.41 -17.32 -15.88
CA GLY A 1127 33.89 -15.96 -15.56
C GLY A 1127 33.33 -14.86 -16.46
N ARG A 1128 33.71 -13.60 -16.19
CA ARG A 1128 33.35 -12.48 -17.08
C ARG A 1128 34.25 -12.47 -18.31
N LEU A 1129 33.64 -12.35 -19.48
CA LEU A 1129 34.28 -12.11 -20.76
C LEU A 1129 33.94 -10.69 -21.22
N ASP A 1130 34.92 -9.94 -21.68
CA ASP A 1130 34.72 -8.69 -22.41
C ASP A 1130 35.25 -8.89 -23.84
N VAL A 1131 34.35 -8.80 -24.83
CA VAL A 1131 34.70 -8.92 -26.26
C VAL A 1131 34.85 -7.53 -26.85
N VAL A 1132 36.07 -7.16 -27.24
CA VAL A 1132 36.39 -5.88 -27.87
C VAL A 1132 36.59 -6.08 -29.36
N VAL A 1133 35.84 -5.35 -30.19
CA VAL A 1133 36.04 -5.28 -31.64
C VAL A 1133 36.57 -3.91 -32.00
N ARG A 1134 37.59 -3.85 -32.85
CA ARG A 1134 38.21 -2.64 -33.38
C ARG A 1134 38.19 -2.66 -34.89
N VAL A 1135 37.88 -1.52 -35.47
CA VAL A 1135 38.00 -1.29 -36.90
C VAL A 1135 39.03 -0.18 -37.12
N THR A 1136 40.00 -0.43 -38.00
CA THR A 1136 41.02 0.56 -38.38
C THR A 1136 40.96 0.78 -39.90
N ASP A 1137 40.69 2.01 -40.32
CA ASP A 1137 40.79 2.42 -41.72
C ASP A 1137 42.27 2.52 -42.11
N ARG A 1138 42.69 1.75 -43.12
CA ARG A 1138 44.08 1.71 -43.59
C ARG A 1138 44.46 2.91 -44.47
N VAL A 1139 43.49 3.69 -44.95
CA VAL A 1139 43.72 4.88 -45.77
C VAL A 1139 43.96 6.11 -44.89
N THR A 1140 43.14 6.32 -43.85
CA THR A 1140 43.27 7.47 -42.93
C THR A 1140 44.06 7.17 -41.67
N GLY A 1141 44.19 5.90 -41.27
CA GLY A 1141 44.73 5.51 -39.97
C GLY A 1141 43.76 5.73 -38.80
N GLN A 1142 42.52 6.16 -39.07
CA GLN A 1142 41.49 6.29 -38.03
C GLN A 1142 41.10 4.92 -37.46
N ARG A 1143 40.68 4.91 -36.20
CA ARG A 1143 40.31 3.69 -35.48
C ARG A 1143 39.12 3.95 -34.57
N VAL A 1144 38.18 3.02 -34.58
CA VAL A 1144 37.00 2.98 -33.71
C VAL A 1144 36.92 1.61 -33.01
N GLU A 1145 36.37 1.57 -31.80
CA GLU A 1145 36.17 0.32 -31.07
C GLU A 1145 34.86 0.25 -30.30
N ARG A 1146 34.41 -0.98 -30.03
CA ARG A 1146 33.22 -1.32 -29.22
C ARG A 1146 33.52 -2.54 -28.35
N THR A 1147 32.92 -2.56 -27.17
CA THR A 1147 33.09 -3.66 -26.19
C THR A 1147 31.72 -4.23 -25.83
N LEU A 1148 31.60 -5.56 -25.88
CA LEU A 1148 30.39 -6.29 -25.51
C LEU A 1148 30.69 -7.31 -24.39
N PRO A 1149 30.13 -7.14 -23.18
CA PRO A 1149 30.36 -8.06 -22.07
C PRO A 1149 29.48 -9.31 -22.18
N PHE A 1150 30.00 -10.43 -21.68
CA PHE A 1150 29.30 -11.69 -21.44
C PHE A 1150 29.73 -12.33 -20.12
N THR A 1151 28.95 -13.28 -19.63
CA THR A 1151 29.29 -14.16 -18.51
C THR A 1151 29.37 -15.60 -19.03
N LEU A 1152 30.56 -16.17 -19.04
CA LEU A 1152 30.77 -17.57 -19.36
C LEU A 1152 30.36 -18.45 -18.16
N VAL A 1153 29.51 -19.44 -18.40
CA VAL A 1153 29.11 -20.45 -17.40
C VAL A 1153 29.37 -21.86 -17.93
N ARG A 1154 29.41 -22.83 -17.02
CA ARG A 1154 29.45 -24.28 -17.28
C ARG A 1154 28.08 -24.91 -17.00
#